data_AF-A0A4U1CQ25-F1
#
_entry.id   AF-A0A4U1CQ25-F1
#
_cell.length_a   1.000
_cell.length_b   1.000
_cell.length_c   1.000
_cell.angle_alpha   90.00
_cell.angle_beta   90.00
_cell.angle_gamma   90.00
#
_symmetry.space_group_name_H-M   'P 1'
#
loop_
_entity.id
_entity.type
_entity.pdbx_description
1 polymer ?
#
loop_
_entity_poly.entity_id
_entity_poly.type
_entity_poly.pdbx_seq_one_letter_code
_entity_poly.pdbx_strand_id
1 'polypeptide(L)'
;MKIYKIILLLLLLSKVTLAQENDIDLLKMQQEYKAAGLPVPFGPQPEVGKPMPDFTLSDITYYKAKKASLKDFKGRWLVLDFWHRTCSACIASFPKINKFQQEFGDEIQFMMIAFIDNSEGSFHHYEPTKVLYETLREKRKLSMPCAYESALQERFGIYSAPYMIIIDPTGIVRAITGGNNMTVEKVKALLNGKNPVLDMIDADRVEFKKGINNLNPAPADSSILYQSILAKSNPSFDKYYNPQIDYQLKSESFIRKGYKASNAMLFMMYNNAYFGFPYWDNNDPLYNKVYRRPVLEIRDSSLFNYEGESRVGFNYSLDVPSSQVSKEKLMFIMQRDLENYLNYSATIEVRRMPIYRLVAKPGALEKIKNKGATARSELVDGLGFSVTRCKMSDFLSKIKFSFQNKWIPIFDETNIADRIDITINAEMKDMEAVKKELQKNGLDIVVGEREFKVLVIRDKKPTHIEFSTDNSLRELMSLNGNDSLIINDLIRQNIPKKGNPKWENLKTELQKKYPPIADEVVSRSKVEYFIFKNDWSNFEKSVIFYTEKYKLNIFPEKLKEYAWLLFQHSDNEDAISEADRWRRIYLDDQSTTSQSWYVAANLLYKLGMLMRNNKISANVEGGDTVLKGGLNYMNVMVLKAEPNNKLYQETLVKMEKREPTWPISSTSIKPSKINLNREL
;
A
#
# COMPACT_ATOMS: atom_id res chain seq x y z
N MET A 1 -12.44 44.17 -31.73
CA MET A 1 -11.37 43.66 -30.83
C MET A 1 -11.75 43.56 -29.35
N LYS A 2 -12.40 44.56 -28.73
CA LYS A 2 -12.79 44.53 -27.30
C LYS A 2 -13.85 43.48 -26.95
N ILE A 3 -14.89 43.32 -27.78
CA ILE A 3 -15.97 42.35 -27.55
C ILE A 3 -15.47 40.90 -27.62
N TYR A 4 -14.56 40.59 -28.56
CA TYR A 4 -13.96 39.26 -28.69
C TYR A 4 -13.11 38.89 -27.47
N LYS A 5 -12.35 39.84 -26.89
CA LYS A 5 -11.61 39.63 -25.65
C LYS A 5 -12.53 39.41 -24.44
N ILE A 6 -13.67 40.11 -24.38
CA ILE A 6 -14.66 39.95 -23.31
C ILE A 6 -15.35 38.59 -23.42
N ILE A 7 -15.73 38.16 -24.63
CA ILE A 7 -16.32 36.83 -24.87
C ILE A 7 -15.31 35.73 -24.55
N LEU A 8 -14.04 35.89 -24.94
CA LEU A 8 -12.98 34.94 -24.61
C LEU A 8 -12.72 34.88 -23.09
N LEU A 9 -12.75 36.02 -22.41
CA LEU A 9 -12.61 36.10 -20.95
C LEU A 9 -13.80 35.43 -20.23
N LEU A 10 -15.03 35.63 -20.72
CA LEU A 10 -16.24 35.00 -20.17
C LEU A 10 -16.26 33.48 -20.43
N LEU A 11 -15.77 33.02 -21.59
CA LEU A 11 -15.60 31.60 -21.92
C LEU A 11 -14.48 30.93 -21.11
N LEU A 12 -13.45 31.69 -20.72
CA LEU A 12 -12.39 31.20 -19.84
C LEU A 12 -12.83 31.22 -18.36
N LEU A 13 -13.58 32.23 -17.93
CA LEU A 13 -14.17 32.29 -16.59
C LEU A 13 -15.23 31.21 -16.38
N SER A 14 -16.06 30.89 -17.38
CA SER A 14 -17.00 29.76 -17.29
C SER A 14 -16.28 28.42 -17.23
N LYS A 15 -15.11 28.29 -17.87
CA LYS A 15 -14.21 27.15 -17.69
C LYS A 15 -13.58 27.09 -16.29
N VAL A 16 -13.35 28.22 -15.62
CA VAL A 16 -12.89 28.26 -14.22
C VAL A 16 -13.98 27.74 -13.28
N THR A 17 -15.26 28.08 -13.51
CA THR A 17 -16.39 27.52 -12.75
C THR A 17 -16.59 26.03 -13.01
N LEU A 18 -16.39 25.57 -14.25
CA LEU A 18 -16.41 24.13 -14.61
C LEU A 18 -15.17 23.35 -14.12
N ALA A 19 -14.03 24.02 -13.92
CA ALA A 19 -12.79 23.43 -13.43
C ALA A 19 -12.83 23.12 -11.92
N GLN A 20 -13.80 23.68 -11.17
CA GLN A 20 -14.07 23.24 -9.80
C GLN A 20 -14.70 21.83 -9.75
N GLU A 21 -15.23 21.33 -10.88
CA GLU A 21 -15.86 20.00 -10.98
C GLU A 21 -15.07 19.00 -11.84
N ASN A 22 -14.17 19.44 -12.73
CA ASN A 22 -13.40 18.53 -13.60
C ASN A 22 -11.94 18.96 -13.78
N ASP A 23 -11.01 18.07 -13.43
CA ASP A 23 -9.54 18.20 -13.56
C ASP A 23 -9.08 18.72 -14.94
N ILE A 24 -8.87 20.04 -15.08
CA ILE A 24 -8.14 20.63 -16.20
C ILE A 24 -6.67 20.84 -15.81
N ASP A 25 -5.76 20.46 -16.72
CA ASP A 25 -4.31 20.57 -16.59
C ASP A 25 -3.86 22.05 -16.46
N LEU A 26 -3.53 22.46 -15.24
CA LEU A 26 -3.16 23.85 -14.88
C LEU A 26 -2.02 24.40 -15.73
N LEU A 27 -1.07 23.53 -16.14
CA LEU A 27 0.07 23.89 -16.99
C LEU A 27 -0.38 24.27 -18.40
N LYS A 28 -1.36 23.53 -18.94
CA LYS A 28 -1.95 23.83 -20.25
C LYS A 28 -2.73 25.14 -20.21
N MET A 29 -3.48 25.38 -19.13
CA MET A 29 -4.18 26.64 -18.91
C MET A 29 -3.21 27.83 -18.81
N GLN A 30 -2.11 27.71 -18.06
CA GLN A 30 -1.08 28.75 -17.96
C GLN A 30 -0.42 29.05 -19.32
N GLN A 31 -0.15 28.01 -20.13
CA GLN A 31 0.38 28.17 -21.49
C GLN A 31 -0.62 28.86 -22.42
N GLU A 32 -1.92 28.53 -22.32
CA GLU A 32 -2.99 29.16 -23.11
C GLU A 32 -3.17 30.65 -22.75
N TYR A 33 -3.12 31.02 -21.46
CA TYR A 33 -3.17 32.42 -21.03
C TYR A 33 -1.93 33.21 -21.49
N LYS A 34 -0.74 32.61 -21.40
CA LYS A 34 0.52 33.20 -21.85
C LYS A 34 0.55 33.38 -23.38
N ALA A 35 0.05 32.39 -24.13
CA ALA A 35 -0.10 32.46 -25.58
C ALA A 35 -1.15 33.51 -26.00
N ALA A 36 -2.17 33.74 -25.17
CA ALA A 36 -3.20 34.76 -25.38
C ALA A 36 -2.81 36.17 -24.91
N GLY A 37 -1.63 36.36 -24.29
CA GLY A 37 -1.19 37.65 -23.74
C GLY A 37 -2.05 38.16 -22.57
N LEU A 38 -2.68 37.25 -21.83
CA LEU A 38 -3.52 37.56 -20.67
C LEU A 38 -2.74 37.37 -19.35
N PRO A 39 -3.07 38.11 -18.27
CA PRO A 39 -2.46 37.89 -16.97
C PRO A 39 -2.78 36.48 -16.47
N VAL A 40 -1.74 35.72 -16.13
CA VAL A 40 -1.89 34.39 -15.53
C VAL A 40 -2.37 34.57 -14.08
N PRO A 41 -3.46 33.91 -13.65
CA PRO A 41 -4.08 34.15 -12.35
C PRO A 41 -3.24 33.67 -11.14
N PHE A 42 -2.10 33.00 -11.37
CA PHE A 42 -1.22 32.46 -10.33
C PHE A 42 0.24 32.88 -10.59
N GLY A 43 0.95 33.25 -9.53
CA GLY A 43 2.38 33.56 -9.60
C GLY A 43 3.23 32.30 -9.84
N PRO A 44 4.56 32.44 -10.03
CA PRO A 44 5.47 31.29 -10.04
C PRO A 44 5.35 30.52 -8.73
N GLN A 45 5.20 29.19 -8.85
CA GLN A 45 4.96 28.27 -7.75
C GLN A 45 6.29 27.84 -7.11
N PRO A 46 6.32 27.58 -5.79
CA PRO A 46 7.47 26.92 -5.17
C PRO A 46 7.70 25.54 -5.78
N GLU A 47 8.95 25.23 -6.13
CA GLU A 47 9.32 23.94 -6.73
C GLU A 47 10.59 23.42 -6.06
N VAL A 48 10.57 22.15 -5.64
CA VAL A 48 11.72 21.51 -5.00
C VAL A 48 12.94 21.51 -5.94
N GLY A 49 14.09 21.91 -5.41
CA GLY A 49 15.35 22.04 -6.14
C GLY A 49 15.49 23.35 -6.93
N LYS A 50 14.47 24.22 -6.94
CA LYS A 50 14.52 25.54 -7.59
C LYS A 50 14.59 26.68 -6.57
N PRO A 51 15.01 27.88 -6.99
CA PRO A 51 14.90 29.08 -6.16
C PRO A 51 13.46 29.32 -5.74
N MET A 52 13.27 29.64 -4.46
CA MET A 52 11.97 30.03 -3.92
C MET A 52 11.48 31.30 -4.62
N PRO A 53 10.25 31.32 -5.15
CA PRO A 53 9.65 32.55 -5.66
C PRO A 53 9.64 33.65 -4.59
N ASP A 54 10.05 34.86 -4.97
CA ASP A 54 10.14 35.98 -4.02
C ASP A 54 8.78 36.25 -3.38
N PHE A 55 8.73 36.55 -2.09
CA PHE A 55 7.49 36.85 -1.38
C PHE A 55 7.70 37.88 -0.26
N THR A 56 6.60 38.48 0.16
CA THR A 56 6.51 39.36 1.32
C THR A 56 5.36 38.89 2.18
N LEU A 57 5.65 38.60 3.45
CA LEU A 57 4.69 38.38 4.51
C LEU A 57 4.29 39.73 5.11
N SER A 58 2.99 39.87 5.37
CA SER A 58 2.45 40.96 6.16
C SER A 58 1.75 40.44 7.42
N ASP A 59 1.45 41.36 8.33
CA ASP A 59 0.79 41.10 9.61
C ASP A 59 1.39 39.94 10.42
N ILE A 60 2.70 40.03 10.66
CA ILE A 60 3.43 39.06 11.48
C ILE A 60 3.34 39.44 12.95
N THR A 61 2.88 38.51 13.79
CA THR A 61 2.94 38.59 15.25
C THR A 61 4.08 37.75 15.80
N TYR A 62 4.59 38.12 16.98
CA TYR A 62 5.69 37.44 17.68
C TYR A 62 6.99 37.32 16.88
N TYR A 63 7.21 38.28 15.98
CA TYR A 63 8.45 38.47 15.23
C TYR A 63 8.97 39.89 15.43
N LYS A 64 10.27 40.09 15.18
CA LYS A 64 10.94 41.40 15.33
C LYS A 64 10.35 42.51 14.45
N ALA A 65 9.65 42.14 13.38
CA ALA A 65 9.00 43.05 12.45
C ALA A 65 7.62 42.52 12.06
N LYS A 66 6.69 43.43 11.74
CA LYS A 66 5.33 43.07 11.26
C LYS A 66 5.29 42.66 9.78
N LYS A 67 6.41 42.79 9.07
CA LYS A 67 6.59 42.40 7.67
C LYS A 67 7.95 41.76 7.50
N ALA A 68 8.05 40.78 6.61
CA ALA A 68 9.29 40.12 6.25
C ALA A 68 9.22 39.59 4.83
N SER A 69 10.30 39.65 4.08
CA SER A 69 10.45 39.14 2.72
C SER A 69 11.41 37.95 2.69
N LEU A 70 11.44 37.21 1.58
CA LEU A 70 12.42 36.13 1.39
C LEU A 70 13.87 36.61 1.60
N LYS A 71 14.17 37.88 1.24
CA LYS A 71 15.50 38.47 1.39
C LYS A 71 15.93 38.60 2.86
N ASP A 72 14.99 38.78 3.77
CA ASP A 72 15.26 38.93 5.21
C ASP A 72 15.69 37.62 5.87
N PHE A 73 15.57 36.49 5.17
CA PHE A 73 15.95 35.16 5.64
C PHE A 73 17.19 34.59 4.93
N LYS A 74 17.86 35.37 4.07
CA LYS A 74 19.11 34.93 3.42
C LYS A 74 20.17 34.56 4.45
N GLY A 75 20.90 33.48 4.19
CA GLY A 75 21.93 32.97 5.10
C GLY A 75 21.37 32.12 6.24
N ARG A 76 20.05 31.91 6.30
CA ARG A 76 19.37 31.11 7.32
C ARG A 76 18.39 30.13 6.68
N TRP A 77 18.18 28.99 7.32
CA TRP A 77 17.06 28.13 6.93
C TRP A 77 15.73 28.78 7.30
N LEU A 78 14.72 28.59 6.45
CA LEU A 78 13.37 29.08 6.67
C LEU A 78 12.35 27.97 6.41
N VAL A 79 11.39 27.84 7.32
CA VAL A 79 10.25 26.94 7.21
C VAL A 79 8.98 27.79 7.24
N LEU A 80 8.19 27.72 6.18
CA LEU A 80 6.85 28.30 6.13
C LEU A 80 5.85 27.18 6.42
N ASP A 81 5.21 27.19 7.59
CA ASP A 81 4.23 26.17 8.01
C ASP A 81 2.81 26.71 7.92
N PHE A 82 2.12 26.35 6.85
CA PHE A 82 0.78 26.82 6.52
C PHE A 82 -0.28 26.04 7.30
N TRP A 83 -1.22 26.76 7.90
CA TRP A 83 -2.27 26.22 8.74
C TRP A 83 -3.59 27.01 8.61
N HIS A 84 -4.69 26.41 9.05
CA HIS A 84 -5.97 27.11 9.20
C HIS A 84 -6.69 26.68 10.48
N ARG A 85 -7.64 27.50 10.96
CA ARG A 85 -8.27 27.29 12.28
C ARG A 85 -9.03 25.98 12.45
N THR A 86 -9.54 25.40 11.35
CA THR A 86 -10.22 24.09 11.36
C THR A 86 -9.25 22.92 11.11
N CYS A 87 -7.98 23.21 10.83
CA CYS A 87 -6.96 22.19 10.56
C CYS A 87 -6.54 21.53 11.86
N SER A 88 -7.27 20.48 12.21
CA SER A 88 -6.97 19.63 13.36
C SER A 88 -5.50 19.21 13.36
N ALA A 89 -4.99 18.63 12.27
CA ALA A 89 -3.62 18.15 12.18
C ALA A 89 -2.57 19.25 12.46
N CYS A 90 -2.77 20.45 11.91
CA CYS A 90 -1.90 21.60 12.12
C CYS A 90 -1.86 22.02 13.60
N ILE A 91 -3.02 22.18 14.24
CA ILE A 91 -3.09 22.59 15.65
C ILE A 91 -2.39 21.57 16.57
N ALA A 92 -2.43 20.28 16.21
CA ALA A 92 -1.72 19.24 16.96
C ALA A 92 -0.20 19.27 16.75
N SER A 93 0.31 19.80 15.63
CA SER A 93 1.75 19.92 15.38
C SER A 93 2.39 21.11 16.10
N PHE A 94 1.61 22.12 16.51
CA PHE A 94 2.14 23.35 17.13
C PHE A 94 3.13 23.12 18.27
N PRO A 95 2.89 22.25 19.28
CA PRO A 95 3.86 22.02 20.35
C PRO A 95 5.20 21.45 19.83
N LYS A 96 5.13 20.61 18.80
CA LYS A 96 6.31 20.01 18.16
C LYS A 96 7.12 21.06 17.42
N ILE A 97 6.48 21.86 16.57
CA ILE A 97 7.15 22.94 15.83
C ILE A 97 7.70 23.99 16.79
N ASN A 98 6.99 24.25 17.89
CA ASN A 98 7.45 25.14 18.94
C ASN A 98 8.74 24.66 19.59
N LYS A 99 8.83 23.36 19.87
CA LYS A 99 10.07 22.75 20.37
C LYS A 99 11.22 22.94 19.37
N PHE A 100 10.97 22.77 18.07
CA PHE A 100 12.00 23.01 17.05
C PHE A 100 12.43 24.48 16.99
N GLN A 101 11.48 25.41 17.10
CA GLN A 101 11.78 26.84 17.16
C GLN A 101 12.59 27.22 18.40
N GLN A 102 12.35 26.55 19.54
CA GLN A 102 13.12 26.76 20.77
C GLN A 102 14.51 26.14 20.70
N GLU A 103 14.66 24.96 20.09
CA GLU A 103 15.94 24.23 20.02
C GLU A 103 16.87 24.74 18.90
N PHE A 104 16.31 25.12 17.75
CA PHE A 104 17.07 25.45 16.53
C PHE A 104 16.82 26.87 16.00
N GLY A 105 16.12 27.70 16.77
CA GLY A 105 15.65 29.01 16.33
C GLY A 105 16.74 29.99 15.89
N ASP A 106 18.01 29.72 16.23
CA ASP A 106 19.19 30.47 15.82
C ASP A 106 19.65 30.15 14.38
N GLU A 107 19.41 28.93 13.91
CA GLU A 107 19.85 28.44 12.59
C GLU A 107 18.70 28.31 11.58
N ILE A 108 17.48 28.07 12.08
CA ILE A 108 16.26 27.88 11.28
C ILE A 108 15.09 28.69 11.85
N GLN A 109 14.41 29.43 10.99
CA GLN A 109 13.19 30.14 11.34
C GLN A 109 11.97 29.28 10.99
N PHE A 110 11.13 28.95 11.97
CA PHE A 110 9.80 28.42 11.72
C PHE A 110 8.80 29.58 11.73
N MET A 111 8.11 29.80 10.61
CA MET A 111 7.13 30.87 10.43
C MET A 111 5.77 30.23 10.16
N MET A 112 4.84 30.40 11.10
CA MET A 112 3.48 29.91 10.92
C MET A 112 2.73 30.83 9.96
N ILE A 113 2.06 30.28 8.94
CA ILE A 113 1.27 31.05 7.97
C ILE A 113 -0.20 30.66 8.09
N ALA A 114 -1.01 31.53 8.66
CA ALA A 114 -2.44 31.28 8.82
C ALA A 114 -3.20 31.62 7.53
N PHE A 115 -4.02 30.71 7.03
CA PHE A 115 -4.97 31.00 5.96
C PHE A 115 -6.02 31.97 6.48
N ILE A 116 -6.22 33.05 5.74
CA ILE A 116 -7.24 34.05 6.01
C ILE A 116 -8.14 34.18 4.79
N ASP A 117 -9.44 34.17 5.03
CA ASP A 117 -10.45 34.52 4.04
C ASP A 117 -11.47 35.45 4.72
N ASN A 118 -11.47 36.70 4.29
CA ASN A 118 -12.30 37.75 4.88
C ASN A 118 -13.66 37.88 4.21
N SER A 119 -14.04 36.95 3.32
CA SER A 119 -15.39 36.90 2.78
C SER A 119 -16.43 36.65 3.88
N GLU A 120 -17.61 37.25 3.70
CA GLU A 120 -18.71 37.13 4.66
C GLU A 120 -19.14 35.67 4.80
N GLY A 121 -19.15 35.15 6.03
CA GLY A 121 -19.46 33.75 6.30
C GLY A 121 -18.30 32.76 6.16
N SER A 122 -17.08 33.22 5.82
CA SER A 122 -15.92 32.33 5.73
C SER A 122 -15.55 31.73 7.08
N PHE A 123 -15.30 30.42 7.07
CA PHE A 123 -14.74 29.70 8.22
C PHE A 123 -13.28 30.12 8.50
N HIS A 124 -12.59 30.82 7.60
CA HIS A 124 -11.18 31.21 7.77
C HIS A 124 -11.02 32.71 8.02
N HIS A 125 -12.04 33.35 8.59
CA HIS A 125 -11.97 34.76 8.91
C HIS A 125 -10.79 35.10 9.83
N TYR A 126 -10.27 36.32 9.66
CA TYR A 126 -9.10 36.81 10.39
C TYR A 126 -9.25 36.71 11.91
N GLU A 127 -10.29 37.33 12.46
CA GLU A 127 -10.44 37.50 13.91
C GLU A 127 -10.52 36.15 14.66
N PRO A 128 -11.38 35.19 14.26
CA PRO A 128 -11.42 33.90 14.94
C PRO A 128 -10.14 33.07 14.80
N THR A 129 -9.43 33.19 13.67
CA THR A 129 -8.16 32.49 13.45
C THR A 129 -7.07 33.04 14.36
N LYS A 130 -7.02 34.37 14.51
CA LYS A 130 -6.12 35.05 15.43
C LYS A 130 -6.40 34.68 16.89
N VAL A 131 -7.65 34.79 17.34
CA VAL A 131 -8.05 34.43 18.71
C VAL A 131 -7.66 32.99 19.07
N LEU A 132 -7.85 32.05 18.14
CA LEU A 132 -7.44 30.66 18.33
C LEU A 132 -5.93 30.55 18.55
N TYR A 133 -5.12 31.17 17.68
CA TYR A 133 -3.66 31.12 17.81
C TYR A 133 -3.19 31.73 19.13
N GLU A 134 -3.71 32.90 19.50
CA GLU A 134 -3.35 33.59 20.75
C GLU A 134 -3.71 32.76 21.98
N THR A 135 -4.91 32.18 22.00
CA THR A 135 -5.36 31.30 23.09
C THR A 135 -4.45 30.08 23.22
N LEU A 136 -4.13 29.42 22.10
CA LEU A 136 -3.24 28.25 22.09
C LEU A 136 -1.81 28.63 22.47
N ARG A 137 -1.36 29.82 22.05
CA ARG A 137 -0.03 30.35 22.37
C ARG A 137 0.13 30.54 23.86
N GLU A 138 -0.80 31.20 24.52
CA GLU A 138 -0.79 31.38 25.97
C GLU A 138 -0.88 30.02 26.70
N LYS A 139 -1.87 29.20 26.33
CA LYS A 139 -2.14 27.93 26.99
C LYS A 139 -0.99 26.93 26.86
N ARG A 140 -0.31 26.90 25.70
CA ARG A 140 0.75 25.94 25.37
C ARG A 140 2.15 26.54 25.37
N LYS A 141 2.29 27.81 25.79
CA LYS A 141 3.56 28.56 25.83
C LYS A 141 4.30 28.55 24.48
N LEU A 142 3.57 28.82 23.40
CA LEU A 142 4.15 28.87 22.05
C LEU A 142 4.95 30.17 21.83
N SER A 143 6.03 30.10 21.08
CA SER A 143 6.96 31.21 20.80
C SER A 143 7.25 31.41 19.31
N MET A 144 6.64 30.61 18.43
CA MET A 144 6.79 30.77 16.98
C MET A 144 6.11 32.07 16.52
N PRO A 145 6.67 32.79 15.54
CA PRO A 145 5.97 33.86 14.86
C PRO A 145 4.83 33.33 13.98
N CYS A 146 3.79 34.13 13.81
CA CYS A 146 2.65 33.82 12.95
C CYS A 146 2.32 35.00 12.05
N ALA A 147 2.23 34.75 10.74
CA ALA A 147 1.71 35.69 9.76
C ALA A 147 0.26 35.32 9.40
N TYR A 148 -0.60 36.33 9.33
CA TYR A 148 -2.01 36.17 8.93
C TYR A 148 -2.19 36.74 7.52
N GLU A 149 -1.95 35.93 6.50
CA GLU A 149 -1.77 36.39 5.12
C GLU A 149 -2.50 35.50 4.11
N SER A 150 -3.42 36.08 3.34
CA SER A 150 -4.17 35.38 2.27
C SER A 150 -3.45 35.45 0.92
N ALA A 151 -2.69 36.52 0.66
CA ALA A 151 -2.09 36.74 -0.65
C ALA A 151 -1.02 35.70 -1.00
N LEU A 152 -0.29 35.20 0.00
CA LEU A 152 0.72 34.17 -0.23
C LEU A 152 0.10 32.83 -0.62
N GLN A 153 -1.01 32.49 0.03
CA GLN A 153 -1.80 31.29 -0.25
C GLN A 153 -2.28 31.27 -1.70
N GLU A 154 -2.94 32.36 -2.13
CA GLU A 154 -3.47 32.49 -3.50
C GLU A 154 -2.33 32.49 -4.54
N ARG A 155 -1.26 33.23 -4.25
CA ARG A 155 -0.12 33.34 -5.16
C ARG A 155 0.57 32.00 -5.41
N PHE A 156 0.69 31.17 -4.38
CA PHE A 156 1.29 29.84 -4.44
C PHE A 156 0.26 28.70 -4.59
N GLY A 157 -0.99 29.02 -4.94
CA GLY A 157 -2.02 27.99 -5.21
C GLY A 157 -2.18 26.96 -4.07
N ILE A 158 -1.96 27.37 -2.82
CA ILE A 158 -2.00 26.46 -1.66
C ILE A 158 -3.44 26.43 -1.14
N TYR A 159 -4.17 25.34 -1.37
CA TYR A 159 -5.61 25.27 -0.98
C TYR A 159 -5.90 24.35 0.20
N SER A 160 -4.88 23.74 0.78
CA SER A 160 -5.04 22.80 1.89
C SER A 160 -3.88 22.92 2.89
N ALA A 161 -4.17 22.58 4.14
CA ALA A 161 -3.18 22.45 5.20
C ALA A 161 -3.38 21.11 5.93
N PRO A 162 -2.34 20.52 6.57
CA PRO A 162 -1.00 21.08 6.79
C PRO A 162 -0.15 21.10 5.52
N TYR A 163 0.55 22.21 5.28
CA TYR A 163 1.45 22.36 4.14
C TYR A 163 2.68 23.15 4.59
N MET A 164 3.89 22.67 4.30
CA MET A 164 5.13 23.22 4.82
C MET A 164 6.17 23.35 3.72
N ILE A 165 6.76 24.53 3.55
CA ILE A 165 7.87 24.77 2.60
C ILE A 165 9.16 24.96 3.38
N ILE A 166 10.21 24.23 3.01
CA ILE A 166 11.54 24.30 3.62
C ILE A 166 12.50 24.90 2.62
N ILE A 167 13.14 26.00 3.02
CA ILE A 167 14.00 26.83 2.19
C ILE A 167 15.38 26.90 2.86
N ASP A 168 16.43 26.66 2.08
CA ASP A 168 17.80 26.71 2.59
C ASP A 168 18.40 28.13 2.61
N PRO A 169 19.58 28.32 3.24
CA PRO A 169 20.25 29.62 3.35
C PRO A 169 20.51 30.33 2.02
N THR A 170 20.56 29.59 0.90
CA THR A 170 20.78 30.15 -0.45
C THR A 170 19.48 30.56 -1.13
N GLY A 171 18.33 30.24 -0.52
CA GLY A 171 17.00 30.54 -1.06
C GLY A 171 16.45 29.43 -1.96
N ILE A 172 17.01 28.23 -1.93
CA ILE A 172 16.51 27.08 -2.71
C ILE A 172 15.46 26.32 -1.89
N VAL A 173 14.36 25.94 -2.54
CA VAL A 173 13.35 25.08 -1.93
C VAL A 173 13.89 23.66 -1.83
N ARG A 174 14.03 23.16 -0.61
CA ARG A 174 14.57 21.81 -0.35
C ARG A 174 13.51 20.76 -0.18
N ALA A 175 12.35 21.14 0.32
CA ALA A 175 11.21 20.25 0.44
C ALA A 175 9.92 21.05 0.61
N ILE A 176 8.82 20.43 0.20
CA ILE A 176 7.45 20.90 0.43
C ILE A 176 6.73 19.70 1.03
N THR A 177 6.27 19.71 2.29
CA THR A 177 5.83 18.51 3.05
C THR A 177 4.66 18.82 3.98
N GLY A 178 4.00 17.82 4.55
CA GLY A 178 3.08 18.01 5.68
C GLY A 178 3.81 18.20 7.02
N GLY A 179 3.27 19.01 7.93
CA GLY A 179 3.89 19.32 9.23
C GLY A 179 4.09 18.12 10.18
N ASN A 180 3.42 16.99 9.93
CA ASN A 180 3.56 15.78 10.75
C ASN A 180 4.90 15.05 10.52
N ASN A 181 5.56 15.25 9.38
CA ASN A 181 6.73 14.45 8.98
C ASN A 181 8.09 15.03 9.41
N MET A 182 8.12 16.22 10.01
CA MET A 182 9.33 16.81 10.55
C MET A 182 9.66 16.24 11.94
N THR A 183 10.88 15.74 12.14
CA THR A 183 11.43 15.22 13.41
C THR A 183 12.71 15.99 13.78
N VAL A 184 13.17 15.88 15.04
CA VAL A 184 14.42 16.53 15.50
C VAL A 184 15.61 16.07 14.66
N GLU A 185 15.69 14.78 14.37
CA GLU A 185 16.77 14.16 13.60
C GLU A 185 16.78 14.68 12.16
N LYS A 186 15.60 14.88 11.56
CA LYS A 186 15.47 15.45 10.22
C LYS A 186 15.85 16.92 10.19
N VAL A 187 15.47 17.71 11.20
CA VAL A 187 15.93 19.10 11.32
C VAL A 187 17.45 19.14 11.44
N LYS A 188 18.04 18.34 12.33
CA LYS A 188 19.51 18.23 12.45
C LYS A 188 20.17 17.78 11.14
N ALA A 189 19.55 16.86 10.40
CA ALA A 189 20.07 16.44 9.11
C ALA A 189 20.07 17.59 8.09
N LEU A 190 19.00 18.38 8.01
CA LEU A 190 18.93 19.57 7.15
C LEU A 190 20.01 20.60 7.51
N LEU A 191 20.14 20.94 8.80
CA LEU A 191 21.14 21.89 9.28
C LEU A 191 22.57 21.44 8.95
N ASN A 192 22.84 20.14 9.02
CA ASN A 192 24.12 19.54 8.62
C ASN A 192 24.29 19.34 7.10
N GLY A 193 23.45 19.97 6.28
CA GLY A 193 23.54 19.91 4.82
C GLY A 193 23.13 18.58 4.19
N LYS A 194 22.54 17.65 4.96
CA LYS A 194 22.01 16.39 4.44
C LYS A 194 20.60 16.59 3.85
N ASN A 195 20.19 15.67 2.98
CA ASN A 195 18.83 15.62 2.43
C ASN A 195 18.03 14.52 3.15
N PRO A 196 17.39 14.81 4.29
CA PRO A 196 16.52 13.83 4.92
C PRO A 196 15.29 13.58 4.05
N VAL A 197 14.79 12.35 4.18
CA VAL A 197 13.60 11.87 3.50
C VAL A 197 12.36 12.56 4.10
N LEU A 198 11.67 13.37 3.27
CA LEU A 198 10.48 14.16 3.62
C LEU A 198 9.36 13.85 2.62
N ASP A 199 8.13 13.71 3.12
CA ASP A 199 6.92 13.35 2.36
C ASP A 199 6.42 14.57 1.60
N MET A 200 6.64 14.60 0.29
CA MET A 200 6.44 15.82 -0.46
C MET A 200 4.96 16.10 -0.79
N ILE A 201 4.52 17.37 -0.79
CA ILE A 201 3.18 17.84 -1.22
C ILE A 201 3.19 18.48 -2.63
N ASP A 202 4.33 18.59 -3.33
CA ASP A 202 4.36 19.24 -4.66
C ASP A 202 4.97 18.41 -5.81
N ALA A 203 5.39 17.18 -5.55
CA ALA A 203 5.58 16.20 -6.65
C ALA A 203 4.22 15.71 -7.23
N ASP A 204 3.14 16.38 -6.85
CA ASP A 204 1.86 15.82 -6.48
C ASP A 204 0.84 15.68 -7.62
N ARG A 205 1.19 16.14 -8.83
CA ARG A 205 0.43 15.89 -10.06
C ARG A 205 1.21 15.10 -11.11
N VAL A 206 2.54 15.18 -11.11
CA VAL A 206 3.40 14.52 -12.09
C VAL A 206 3.90 13.17 -11.59
N GLU A 207 4.21 13.03 -10.28
CA GLU A 207 4.61 11.75 -9.69
C GLU A 207 3.43 10.87 -9.27
N PHE A 208 2.25 11.42 -8.96
CA PHE A 208 1.04 10.59 -8.81
C PHE A 208 0.77 9.79 -10.10
N LYS A 209 1.04 10.40 -11.26
CA LYS A 209 1.08 9.70 -12.54
C LYS A 209 2.29 8.78 -12.65
N LYS A 210 3.52 9.16 -12.27
CA LYS A 210 4.68 8.25 -12.38
C LYS A 210 4.63 7.02 -11.45
N GLY A 211 4.19 7.12 -10.21
CA GLY A 211 4.08 5.98 -9.28
C GLY A 211 2.99 4.99 -9.71
N ILE A 212 1.82 5.50 -10.12
CA ILE A 212 0.74 4.66 -10.66
C ILE A 212 1.05 4.17 -12.09
N ASN A 213 1.74 4.95 -12.92
CA ASN A 213 2.13 4.54 -14.29
C ASN A 213 3.39 3.66 -14.31
N ASN A 214 4.25 3.67 -13.28
CA ASN A 214 5.35 2.71 -13.15
C ASN A 214 4.82 1.30 -12.82
N LEU A 215 3.57 1.20 -12.36
CA LEU A 215 2.76 -0.01 -12.41
C LEU A 215 2.12 -0.08 -13.81
N ASN A 216 2.96 -0.22 -14.85
CA ASN A 216 2.56 -0.13 -16.25
C ASN A 216 1.36 -1.06 -16.52
N PRO A 217 0.18 -0.54 -16.94
CA PRO A 217 -0.89 -1.38 -17.41
C PRO A 217 -0.45 -2.04 -18.72
N ALA A 218 -0.84 -3.29 -18.90
CA ALA A 218 -0.65 -3.96 -20.17
C ALA A 218 -1.29 -3.19 -21.34
N PRO A 219 -0.77 -3.37 -22.58
CA PRO A 219 -1.35 -2.77 -23.78
C PRO A 219 -2.85 -3.09 -23.91
N ALA A 220 -3.60 -2.15 -24.50
CA ALA A 220 -5.06 -2.23 -24.64
C ALA A 220 -5.56 -3.45 -25.45
N ASP A 221 -4.67 -4.12 -26.18
CA ASP A 221 -4.93 -5.30 -27.03
C ASP A 221 -4.36 -6.63 -26.47
N SER A 222 -4.01 -6.68 -25.18
CA SER A 222 -3.43 -7.89 -24.58
C SER A 222 -4.50 -8.94 -24.22
N SER A 223 -4.21 -10.22 -24.47
CA SER A 223 -5.02 -11.39 -24.05
C SER A 223 -4.99 -11.67 -22.54
N ILE A 224 -4.62 -10.66 -21.74
CA ILE A 224 -4.37 -10.79 -20.30
C ILE A 224 -5.71 -10.86 -19.55
N LEU A 225 -5.83 -11.89 -18.69
CA LEU A 225 -7.03 -12.12 -17.89
C LEU A 225 -7.18 -11.11 -16.74
N TYR A 226 -6.06 -10.79 -16.07
CA TYR A 226 -5.88 -9.67 -15.15
C TYR A 226 -4.39 -9.53 -14.80
N GLN A 227 -4.00 -8.40 -14.22
CA GLN A 227 -2.66 -8.15 -13.68
C GLN A 227 -2.80 -7.43 -12.35
N SER A 228 -2.04 -7.82 -11.34
CA SER A 228 -1.99 -7.08 -10.09
C SER A 228 -0.58 -6.92 -9.55
N ILE A 229 -0.37 -5.83 -8.82
CA ILE A 229 0.90 -5.50 -8.18
C ILE A 229 0.61 -4.99 -6.78
N LEU A 230 1.30 -5.54 -5.78
CA LEU A 230 1.35 -5.02 -4.42
C LEU A 230 2.79 -4.63 -4.10
N ALA A 231 3.00 -3.39 -3.66
CA ALA A 231 4.31 -2.90 -3.25
C ALA A 231 4.22 -2.12 -1.93
N LYS A 232 5.29 -2.12 -1.15
CA LYS A 232 5.40 -1.16 -0.03
C LYS A 232 5.47 0.24 -0.62
N SER A 233 4.71 1.17 -0.04
CA SER A 233 4.77 2.56 -0.46
C SER A 233 6.05 3.20 0.06
N ASN A 234 6.65 4.06 -0.74
CA ASN A 234 7.59 5.05 -0.26
C ASN A 234 6.80 6.31 0.12
N PRO A 235 6.54 6.58 1.41
CA PRO A 235 5.70 7.72 1.83
C PRO A 235 6.26 9.07 1.35
N SER A 236 7.53 9.10 0.94
CA SER A 236 8.18 10.28 0.40
C SER A 236 7.70 10.71 -0.98
N PHE A 237 7.19 9.74 -1.74
CA PHE A 237 6.71 9.93 -3.12
C PHE A 237 5.24 9.50 -3.29
N ASP A 238 4.78 8.55 -2.48
CA ASP A 238 3.45 7.95 -2.61
C ASP A 238 2.44 8.64 -1.69
N LYS A 239 1.47 9.28 -2.32
CA LYS A 239 0.38 9.97 -1.62
C LYS A 239 -0.70 8.99 -1.21
N TYR A 240 -1.34 9.25 -0.06
CA TYR A 240 -2.48 8.44 0.36
C TYR A 240 -3.63 8.56 -0.63
N TYR A 241 -4.00 7.43 -1.23
CA TYR A 241 -5.14 7.27 -2.12
C TYR A 241 -5.71 5.86 -1.92
N ASN A 242 -6.94 5.76 -1.44
CA ASN A 242 -7.59 4.48 -1.20
C ASN A 242 -9.11 4.66 -1.35
N PRO A 243 -9.63 4.72 -2.58
CA PRO A 243 -11.04 4.98 -2.82
C PRO A 243 -11.90 3.74 -2.50
N GLN A 244 -13.21 3.96 -2.36
CA GLN A 244 -14.19 2.88 -2.44
C GLN A 244 -14.19 2.32 -3.88
N ILE A 245 -14.38 1.00 -4.01
CA ILE A 245 -14.36 0.34 -5.32
C ILE A 245 -15.43 0.95 -6.24
N ASP A 246 -16.64 1.15 -5.76
CA ASP A 246 -17.75 1.71 -6.56
C ASP A 246 -17.49 3.15 -7.04
N TYR A 247 -16.77 3.95 -6.27
CA TYR A 247 -16.40 5.30 -6.68
C TYR A 247 -15.44 5.27 -7.87
N GLN A 248 -14.44 4.38 -7.83
CA GLN A 248 -13.46 4.24 -8.90
C GLN A 248 -14.09 3.66 -10.18
N LEU A 249 -15.09 2.80 -10.06
CA LEU A 249 -15.85 2.27 -11.19
C LEU A 249 -16.73 3.30 -11.91
N LYS A 250 -17.15 4.36 -11.21
CA LYS A 250 -18.03 5.42 -11.76
C LYS A 250 -17.27 6.64 -12.31
N SER A 251 -15.98 6.75 -12.03
CA SER A 251 -15.17 7.90 -12.43
C SER A 251 -14.82 7.85 -13.93
N GLU A 252 -15.31 8.83 -14.69
CA GLU A 252 -15.08 8.92 -16.15
C GLU A 252 -13.58 9.13 -16.51
N SER A 253 -12.81 9.73 -15.60
CA SER A 253 -11.36 9.93 -15.75
C SER A 253 -10.52 8.66 -15.52
N PHE A 254 -11.12 7.60 -14.96
CA PHE A 254 -10.51 6.30 -14.69
C PHE A 254 -11.17 5.14 -15.47
N ILE A 255 -11.89 5.46 -16.57
CA ILE A 255 -12.66 4.49 -17.36
C ILE A 255 -11.85 3.23 -17.68
N ARG A 256 -12.28 2.14 -17.00
CA ARG A 256 -12.27 0.72 -17.36
C ARG A 256 -10.95 -0.04 -17.38
N LYS A 257 -10.12 0.05 -16.34
CA LYS A 257 -9.07 -0.96 -16.15
C LYS A 257 -9.02 -1.65 -14.79
N GLY A 258 -9.62 -1.16 -13.70
CA GLY A 258 -9.69 -1.96 -12.45
C GLY A 258 -9.65 -1.11 -11.17
N TYR A 259 -8.79 -1.46 -10.21
CA TYR A 259 -8.69 -0.80 -8.90
C TYR A 259 -7.27 -0.36 -8.59
N LYS A 260 -7.11 0.84 -8.03
CA LYS A 260 -5.79 1.39 -7.65
C LYS A 260 -5.84 2.00 -6.25
N ALA A 261 -4.81 1.74 -5.45
CA ALA A 261 -4.57 2.37 -4.16
C ALA A 261 -3.09 2.75 -4.03
N SER A 262 -2.78 3.84 -3.34
CA SER A 262 -1.42 4.32 -3.08
C SER A 262 -1.25 4.74 -1.63
N ASN A 263 -0.11 4.40 -1.03
CA ASN A 263 0.20 4.61 0.39
C ASN A 263 -0.97 4.23 1.33
N ALA A 264 -1.72 3.20 0.95
CA ALA A 264 -2.88 2.73 1.67
C ALA A 264 -2.45 1.89 2.86
N MET A 265 -3.16 2.03 3.99
CA MET A 265 -2.94 1.19 5.15
C MET A 265 -3.45 -0.22 4.85
N LEU A 266 -2.67 -1.24 5.21
CA LEU A 266 -2.98 -2.62 4.85
C LEU A 266 -4.38 -3.06 5.32
N PHE A 267 -4.76 -2.72 6.57
CA PHE A 267 -6.09 -3.08 7.08
C PHE A 267 -7.23 -2.44 6.26
N MET A 268 -7.03 -1.25 5.70
CA MET A 268 -8.03 -0.60 4.86
C MET A 268 -8.11 -1.26 3.48
N MET A 269 -7.00 -1.82 2.98
CA MET A 269 -7.03 -2.63 1.76
C MET A 269 -7.81 -3.93 1.98
N TYR A 270 -7.62 -4.59 3.12
CA TYR A 270 -8.44 -5.73 3.53
C TYR A 270 -9.91 -5.33 3.65
N ASN A 271 -10.24 -4.19 4.26
CA ASN A 271 -11.61 -3.70 4.31
C ASN A 271 -12.21 -3.50 2.90
N ASN A 272 -11.45 -2.92 1.97
CA ASN A 272 -11.87 -2.78 0.58
C ASN A 272 -12.07 -4.14 -0.11
N ALA A 273 -11.17 -5.09 0.08
CA ALA A 273 -11.26 -6.41 -0.51
C ALA A 273 -12.48 -7.21 -0.02
N TYR A 274 -12.88 -7.06 1.25
CA TYR A 274 -13.98 -7.83 1.85
C TYR A 274 -15.33 -7.11 1.87
N PHE A 275 -15.33 -5.77 1.91
CA PHE A 275 -16.56 -4.98 2.04
C PHE A 275 -16.76 -3.96 0.89
N GLY A 276 -15.72 -3.67 0.10
CA GLY A 276 -15.75 -2.63 -0.94
C GLY A 276 -15.61 -1.21 -0.40
N PHE A 277 -15.34 -1.07 0.91
CA PHE A 277 -15.15 0.20 1.60
C PHE A 277 -13.83 0.16 2.38
N PRO A 278 -12.92 1.15 2.23
CA PRO A 278 -11.68 1.21 3.00
C PRO A 278 -11.93 1.60 4.47
N TYR A 279 -12.94 2.44 4.67
CA TYR A 279 -13.40 2.93 5.96
C TYR A 279 -14.89 3.28 5.85
N TRP A 280 -15.53 3.42 7.01
CA TRP A 280 -16.92 3.86 7.14
C TRP A 280 -17.12 4.67 8.42
N ASP A 281 -18.15 5.52 8.42
CA ASP A 281 -18.61 6.37 9.52
C ASP A 281 -20.08 6.11 9.88
N ASN A 282 -20.62 6.83 10.85
CA ASN A 282 -21.96 6.59 11.40
C ASN A 282 -23.13 6.77 10.41
N ASN A 283 -22.89 7.38 9.26
CA ASN A 283 -23.89 7.50 8.20
C ASN A 283 -23.83 6.32 7.22
N ASP A 284 -22.78 5.51 7.27
CA ASP A 284 -22.61 4.36 6.39
C ASP A 284 -23.38 3.12 6.87
N PRO A 285 -23.93 2.30 5.95
CA PRO A 285 -24.66 1.08 6.28
C PRO A 285 -23.85 0.01 7.05
N LEU A 286 -22.52 0.13 7.05
CA LEU A 286 -21.61 -0.82 7.71
C LEU A 286 -21.37 -0.48 9.19
N TYR A 287 -21.60 0.76 9.62
CA TYR A 287 -21.15 1.24 10.94
C TYR A 287 -21.67 0.46 12.13
N ASN A 288 -22.92 0.02 12.08
CA ASN A 288 -23.55 -0.76 13.12
C ASN A 288 -23.50 -2.28 12.88
N LYS A 289 -22.88 -2.74 11.79
CA LYS A 289 -22.86 -4.16 11.37
C LYS A 289 -21.47 -4.77 11.35
N VAL A 290 -20.49 -3.99 10.90
CA VAL A 290 -19.11 -4.45 10.68
C VAL A 290 -18.15 -3.60 11.51
N TYR A 291 -17.30 -4.27 12.27
CA TYR A 291 -16.26 -3.61 13.04
C TYR A 291 -15.12 -3.19 12.12
N ARG A 292 -14.78 -1.90 12.13
CA ARG A 292 -13.85 -1.30 11.16
C ARG A 292 -12.42 -1.80 11.25
N ARG A 293 -11.99 -2.20 12.45
CA ARG A 293 -10.63 -2.71 12.67
C ARG A 293 -10.63 -4.24 12.62
N PRO A 294 -9.79 -4.84 11.76
CA PRO A 294 -9.58 -6.27 11.82
C PRO A 294 -9.00 -6.69 13.17
N VAL A 295 -9.33 -7.90 13.61
CA VAL A 295 -8.64 -8.58 14.71
C VAL A 295 -7.43 -9.29 14.11
N LEU A 296 -6.25 -9.02 14.65
CA LEU A 296 -4.99 -9.61 14.20
C LEU A 296 -4.61 -10.74 15.15
N GLU A 297 -4.67 -11.97 14.66
CA GLU A 297 -4.22 -13.20 15.32
C GLU A 297 -2.99 -13.73 14.56
N ILE A 298 -1.96 -12.89 14.46
CA ILE A 298 -0.72 -13.07 13.68
C ILE A 298 0.51 -12.95 14.59
N ARG A 299 1.60 -13.63 14.24
CA ARG A 299 2.89 -13.55 14.95
C ARG A 299 3.60 -12.21 14.76
N ASP A 300 3.55 -11.66 13.55
CA ASP A 300 4.15 -10.37 13.21
C ASP A 300 3.08 -9.42 12.65
N SER A 301 2.76 -8.37 13.41
CA SER A 301 1.81 -7.33 13.02
C SER A 301 2.48 -6.07 12.46
N SER A 302 3.79 -6.07 12.21
CA SER A 302 4.55 -4.90 11.76
C SER A 302 4.01 -4.27 10.47
N LEU A 303 3.50 -5.09 9.55
CA LEU A 303 2.88 -4.64 8.30
C LEU A 303 1.54 -3.91 8.50
N PHE A 304 0.91 -4.07 9.67
CA PHE A 304 -0.33 -3.41 10.03
C PHE A 304 -0.11 -2.14 10.85
N ASN A 305 1.12 -1.67 11.03
CA ASN A 305 1.39 -0.42 11.73
C ASN A 305 0.86 0.78 10.91
N TYR A 306 0.02 1.60 11.53
CA TYR A 306 -0.65 2.74 10.87
C TYR A 306 -0.48 4.07 11.61
N GLU A 307 0.26 4.12 12.72
CA GLU A 307 0.49 5.32 13.52
C GLU A 307 1.98 5.70 13.57
N GLY A 308 2.25 7.00 13.68
CA GLY A 308 3.59 7.54 13.93
C GLY A 308 4.59 7.26 12.80
N GLU A 309 5.87 7.32 13.15
CA GLU A 309 7.01 7.11 12.23
C GLU A 309 7.11 5.64 11.76
N SER A 310 6.46 4.72 12.45
CA SER A 310 6.44 3.29 12.11
C SER A 310 5.28 2.90 11.19
N ARG A 311 4.48 3.88 10.71
CA ARG A 311 3.40 3.63 9.75
C ARG A 311 3.95 2.99 8.46
N VAL A 312 3.31 1.91 8.03
CA VAL A 312 3.59 1.24 6.76
C VAL A 312 2.43 1.46 5.79
N GLY A 313 2.71 2.02 4.63
CA GLY A 313 1.77 2.15 3.53
C GLY A 313 2.06 1.16 2.40
N PHE A 314 1.06 0.91 1.56
CA PHE A 314 1.14 0.01 0.42
C PHE A 314 0.54 0.66 -0.82
N ASN A 315 1.18 0.41 -1.96
CA ASN A 315 0.61 0.68 -3.28
C ASN A 315 0.03 -0.62 -3.82
N TYR A 316 -1.13 -0.52 -4.44
CA TYR A 316 -1.79 -1.63 -5.09
C TYR A 316 -2.41 -1.22 -6.40
N SER A 317 -2.21 -2.09 -7.38
CA SER A 317 -2.76 -1.93 -8.70
C SER A 317 -3.38 -3.25 -9.11
N LEU A 318 -4.61 -3.21 -9.57
CA LEU A 318 -5.31 -4.32 -10.20
C LEU A 318 -5.89 -3.83 -11.51
N ASP A 319 -5.44 -4.45 -12.60
CA ASP A 319 -5.99 -4.27 -13.93
C ASP A 319 -6.73 -5.54 -14.39
N VAL A 320 -7.95 -5.38 -14.89
CA VAL A 320 -8.80 -6.41 -15.49
C VAL A 320 -9.37 -5.88 -16.80
N PRO A 321 -9.68 -6.74 -17.80
CA PRO A 321 -10.32 -6.32 -19.03
C PRO A 321 -11.60 -5.54 -18.78
N SER A 322 -11.79 -4.44 -19.53
CA SER A 322 -12.93 -3.52 -19.37
C SER A 322 -14.30 -4.21 -19.42
N SER A 323 -14.43 -5.27 -20.20
CA SER A 323 -15.64 -6.09 -20.33
C SER A 323 -15.93 -6.99 -19.12
N GLN A 324 -14.96 -7.19 -18.23
CA GLN A 324 -15.06 -8.09 -17.08
C GLN A 324 -15.00 -7.34 -15.74
N VAL A 325 -14.84 -6.01 -15.75
CA VAL A 325 -14.78 -5.21 -14.53
C VAL A 325 -16.12 -5.30 -13.79
N SER A 326 -16.11 -5.87 -12.58
CA SER A 326 -17.19 -5.75 -11.61
C SER A 326 -16.63 -5.59 -10.20
N LYS A 327 -17.41 -4.99 -9.29
CA LYS A 327 -17.03 -4.84 -7.88
C LYS A 327 -16.65 -6.20 -7.28
N GLU A 328 -17.48 -7.21 -7.50
CA GLU A 328 -17.31 -8.56 -6.96
C GLU A 328 -16.04 -9.21 -7.48
N LYS A 329 -15.74 -9.06 -8.77
CA LYS A 329 -14.52 -9.60 -9.37
C LYS A 329 -13.26 -8.92 -8.82
N LEU A 330 -13.28 -7.60 -8.69
CA LEU A 330 -12.15 -6.86 -8.12
C LEU A 330 -11.92 -7.26 -6.66
N MET A 331 -12.98 -7.32 -5.86
CA MET A 331 -12.93 -7.78 -4.46
C MET A 331 -12.36 -9.20 -4.36
N PHE A 332 -12.84 -10.13 -5.19
CA PHE A 332 -12.36 -11.52 -5.21
C PHE A 332 -10.86 -11.61 -5.54
N ILE A 333 -10.40 -10.88 -6.56
CA ILE A 333 -8.97 -10.87 -6.93
C ILE A 333 -8.14 -10.24 -5.81
N MET A 334 -8.58 -9.10 -5.25
CA MET A 334 -7.90 -8.45 -4.12
C MET A 334 -7.76 -9.36 -2.90
N GLN A 335 -8.79 -10.13 -2.56
CA GLN A 335 -8.73 -11.09 -1.45
C GLN A 335 -7.63 -12.13 -1.68
N ARG A 336 -7.57 -12.69 -2.90
CA ARG A 336 -6.54 -13.67 -3.28
C ARG A 336 -5.14 -13.07 -3.31
N ASP A 337 -5.00 -11.86 -3.83
CA ASP A 337 -3.71 -11.19 -3.93
C ASP A 337 -3.17 -10.87 -2.54
N LEU A 338 -3.98 -10.30 -1.65
CA LEU A 338 -3.58 -10.03 -0.27
C LEU A 338 -3.17 -11.32 0.46
N GLU A 339 -3.90 -12.42 0.25
CA GLU A 339 -3.52 -13.73 0.80
C GLU A 339 -2.18 -14.23 0.23
N ASN A 340 -1.97 -14.12 -1.09
CA ASN A 340 -0.79 -14.64 -1.77
C ASN A 340 0.47 -13.83 -1.47
N TYR A 341 0.39 -12.49 -1.52
CA TYR A 341 1.55 -11.63 -1.30
C TYR A 341 2.01 -11.62 0.16
N LEU A 342 1.08 -11.74 1.11
CA LEU A 342 1.36 -11.48 2.52
C LEU A 342 1.29 -12.74 3.40
N ASN A 343 0.82 -13.86 2.84
CA ASN A 343 0.71 -15.14 3.55
C ASN A 343 -0.14 -15.06 4.84
N TYR A 344 -1.19 -14.23 4.81
CA TYR A 344 -2.22 -14.18 5.85
C TYR A 344 -3.54 -14.69 5.31
N SER A 345 -4.27 -15.45 6.12
CA SER A 345 -5.68 -15.79 5.83
C SER A 345 -6.60 -14.80 6.54
N ALA A 346 -7.69 -14.40 5.89
CA ALA A 346 -8.69 -13.53 6.51
C ALA A 346 -10.11 -14.09 6.40
N THR A 347 -10.85 -14.06 7.50
CA THR A 347 -12.22 -14.58 7.63
C THR A 347 -13.13 -13.55 8.26
N ILE A 348 -14.43 -13.60 7.97
CA ILE A 348 -15.43 -12.76 8.65
C ILE A 348 -16.06 -13.57 9.77
N GLU A 349 -15.93 -13.10 11.00
CA GLU A 349 -16.45 -13.78 12.20
C GLU A 349 -17.31 -12.83 13.03
N VAL A 350 -18.23 -13.38 13.83
CA VAL A 350 -18.95 -12.60 14.83
C VAL A 350 -18.11 -12.56 16.10
N ARG A 351 -17.75 -11.36 16.56
CA ARG A 351 -16.98 -11.15 17.79
C ARG A 351 -17.64 -10.06 18.64
N ARG A 352 -17.51 -10.17 19.97
CA ARG A 352 -17.78 -9.04 20.87
C ARG A 352 -16.62 -8.07 20.78
N MET A 353 -16.91 -6.85 20.35
CA MET A 353 -15.92 -5.80 20.15
C MET A 353 -16.21 -4.60 21.05
N PRO A 354 -15.16 -3.86 21.48
CA PRO A 354 -15.34 -2.69 22.31
C PRO A 354 -16.07 -1.58 21.55
N ILE A 355 -16.94 -0.86 22.24
CA ILE A 355 -17.65 0.31 21.75
C ILE A 355 -17.56 1.43 22.78
N TYR A 356 -17.72 2.66 22.31
CA TYR A 356 -18.06 3.78 23.18
C TYR A 356 -19.58 3.92 23.27
N ARG A 357 -20.07 4.08 24.48
CA ARG A 357 -21.48 4.35 24.76
C ARG A 357 -21.58 5.75 25.33
N LEU A 358 -22.26 6.65 24.63
CA LEU A 358 -22.68 7.91 25.20
C LEU A 358 -23.90 7.64 26.08
N VAL A 359 -23.76 7.83 27.38
CA VAL A 359 -24.80 7.54 28.38
C VAL A 359 -25.21 8.80 29.12
N ALA A 360 -26.46 8.85 29.58
CA ALA A 360 -26.98 9.92 30.42
C ALA A 360 -27.00 9.49 31.89
N LYS A 361 -26.47 10.33 32.78
CA LYS A 361 -26.60 10.17 34.24
C LYS A 361 -27.99 10.66 34.70
N PRO A 362 -28.47 10.23 35.87
CA PRO A 362 -29.69 10.77 36.46
C PRO A 362 -29.69 12.31 36.48
N GLY A 363 -30.76 12.93 35.97
CA GLY A 363 -30.88 14.39 35.87
C GLY A 363 -30.16 15.05 34.68
N ALA A 364 -29.58 14.29 33.75
CA ALA A 364 -28.92 14.85 32.57
C ALA A 364 -29.87 15.71 31.72
N LEU A 365 -31.10 15.23 31.46
CA LEU A 365 -32.08 15.94 30.63
C LEU A 365 -32.41 17.32 31.22
N GLU A 366 -32.53 17.45 32.54
CA GLU A 366 -32.80 18.75 33.18
C GLU A 366 -31.69 19.78 32.94
N LYS A 367 -30.45 19.33 32.77
CA LYS A 367 -29.29 20.20 32.50
C LYS A 367 -29.24 20.65 31.04
N ILE A 368 -29.60 19.77 30.11
CA ILE A 368 -29.42 19.98 28.67
C ILE A 368 -30.72 20.17 27.90
N LYS A 369 -31.88 20.24 28.57
CA LYS A 369 -33.16 20.49 27.90
C LYS A 369 -33.16 21.82 27.18
N ASN A 370 -33.79 21.85 26.01
CA ASN A 370 -34.00 23.06 25.22
C ASN A 370 -34.66 24.18 26.05
N LYS A 371 -34.06 25.36 26.09
CA LYS A 371 -34.54 26.53 26.85
C LYS A 371 -35.30 27.56 26.00
N GLY A 372 -35.70 27.22 24.78
CA GLY A 372 -36.59 28.04 23.94
C GLY A 372 -35.88 29.09 23.07
N ALA A 373 -34.55 29.04 22.94
CA ALA A 373 -33.81 29.93 22.04
C ALA A 373 -33.93 29.50 20.56
N THR A 374 -33.73 30.44 19.64
CA THR A 374 -33.58 30.16 18.20
C THR A 374 -32.43 29.20 17.97
N ALA A 375 -32.57 28.27 17.02
CA ALA A 375 -31.51 27.31 16.69
C ALA A 375 -30.24 28.07 16.26
N ARG A 376 -29.14 27.85 16.98
CA ARG A 376 -27.84 28.48 16.77
C ARG A 376 -26.78 27.42 17.03
N SER A 377 -25.82 27.32 16.11
CA SER A 377 -24.59 26.56 16.31
C SER A 377 -23.45 27.56 16.31
N GLU A 378 -22.74 27.68 17.43
CA GLU A 378 -21.51 28.48 17.49
C GLU A 378 -20.33 27.54 17.62
N LEU A 379 -19.48 27.54 16.60
CA LEU A 379 -18.23 26.81 16.60
C LEU A 379 -17.12 27.73 17.14
N VAL A 380 -16.49 27.33 18.24
CA VAL A 380 -15.21 27.90 18.65
C VAL A 380 -14.16 26.89 18.19
N ASP A 381 -13.92 26.86 16.87
CA ASP A 381 -13.17 25.81 16.17
C ASP A 381 -11.91 25.36 16.93
N GLY A 382 -11.88 24.10 17.33
CA GLY A 382 -10.78 23.45 18.05
C GLY A 382 -10.83 23.55 19.58
N LEU A 383 -11.54 24.53 20.15
CA LEU A 383 -11.65 24.79 21.60
C LEU A 383 -13.03 24.54 22.20
N GLY A 384 -14.00 24.17 21.36
CA GLY A 384 -15.34 23.84 21.82
C GLY A 384 -16.41 24.12 20.79
N PHE A 385 -17.66 23.90 21.19
CA PHE A 385 -18.83 24.30 20.42
C PHE A 385 -20.05 24.43 21.32
N SER A 386 -21.02 25.21 20.86
CA SER A 386 -22.35 25.30 21.44
C SER A 386 -23.39 24.93 20.39
N VAL A 387 -24.34 24.08 20.76
CA VAL A 387 -25.48 23.70 19.92
C VAL A 387 -26.77 23.92 20.70
N THR A 388 -27.75 24.55 20.07
CA THR A 388 -29.11 24.67 20.60
C THR A 388 -30.11 23.90 19.74
N ARG A 389 -31.12 23.30 20.38
CA ARG A 389 -32.23 22.59 19.75
C ARG A 389 -31.76 21.47 18.78
N CYS A 390 -30.68 20.77 19.12
CA CYS A 390 -30.11 19.71 18.30
C CYS A 390 -30.59 18.31 18.73
N LYS A 391 -30.56 17.33 17.82
CA LYS A 391 -30.74 15.93 18.19
C LYS A 391 -29.46 15.38 18.81
N MET A 392 -29.58 14.37 19.67
CA MET A 392 -28.42 13.68 20.23
C MET A 392 -27.51 13.07 19.14
N SER A 393 -28.08 12.63 18.02
CA SER A 393 -27.34 12.18 16.83
C SER A 393 -26.42 13.27 16.24
N ASP A 394 -26.93 14.50 16.17
CA ASP A 394 -26.20 15.64 15.59
C ASP A 394 -25.08 16.07 16.55
N PHE A 395 -25.36 16.06 17.85
CA PHE A 395 -24.36 16.28 18.89
C PHE A 395 -23.25 15.21 18.85
N LEU A 396 -23.64 13.93 18.76
CA LEU A 396 -22.70 12.82 18.68
C LEU A 396 -21.77 12.96 17.46
N SER A 397 -22.31 13.41 16.32
CA SER A 397 -21.54 13.65 15.10
C SER A 397 -20.46 14.73 15.26
N LYS A 398 -20.61 15.66 16.21
CA LYS A 398 -19.65 16.74 16.49
C LYS A 398 -18.54 16.29 17.45
N ILE A 399 -18.88 15.53 18.50
CA ILE A 399 -17.88 15.04 19.46
C ILE A 399 -17.09 13.83 18.93
N LYS A 400 -17.58 13.11 17.92
CA LYS A 400 -16.92 11.88 17.41
C LYS A 400 -15.45 12.10 17.05
N PHE A 401 -15.10 13.26 16.51
CA PHE A 401 -13.73 13.61 16.11
C PHE A 401 -12.74 13.50 17.27
N SER A 402 -13.17 13.81 18.50
CA SER A 402 -12.36 13.68 19.71
C SER A 402 -11.98 12.24 20.06
N PHE A 403 -12.77 11.28 19.57
CA PHE A 403 -12.62 9.85 19.85
C PHE A 403 -12.12 9.06 18.62
N GLN A 404 -11.94 9.72 17.46
CA GLN A 404 -11.57 9.07 16.20
C GLN A 404 -10.19 8.40 16.24
N ASN A 405 -9.24 8.90 17.04
CA ASN A 405 -7.88 8.32 17.12
C ASN A 405 -7.89 6.84 17.53
N LYS A 406 -8.91 6.37 18.26
CA LYS A 406 -9.01 4.96 18.68
C LYS A 406 -9.77 4.09 17.69
N TRP A 407 -10.43 4.70 16.72
CA TRP A 407 -11.23 4.05 15.70
C TRP A 407 -12.36 3.14 16.23
N ILE A 408 -12.74 3.29 17.51
CA ILE A 408 -13.82 2.58 18.21
C ILE A 408 -15.14 3.29 17.87
N PRO A 409 -16.19 2.56 17.46
CA PRO A 409 -17.49 3.15 17.17
C PRO A 409 -18.16 3.66 18.45
N ILE A 410 -18.80 4.81 18.35
CA ILE A 410 -19.59 5.43 19.41
C ILE A 410 -21.08 5.32 19.11
N PHE A 411 -21.87 4.97 20.12
CA PHE A 411 -23.33 4.84 20.05
C PHE A 411 -24.01 5.70 21.10
N ASP A 412 -25.12 6.30 20.71
CA ASP A 412 -26.04 6.95 21.63
C ASP A 412 -26.83 5.89 22.41
N GLU A 413 -26.63 5.85 23.71
CA GLU A 413 -27.40 5.07 24.68
C GLU A 413 -27.89 5.97 25.83
N THR A 414 -28.14 7.25 25.52
CA THR A 414 -28.66 8.22 26.51
C THR A 414 -30.14 8.03 26.79
N ASN A 415 -30.88 7.42 25.84
CA ASN A 415 -32.34 7.37 25.81
C ASN A 415 -33.00 8.77 25.82
N ILE A 416 -32.30 9.81 25.39
CA ILE A 416 -32.83 11.19 25.31
C ILE A 416 -33.36 11.42 23.89
N ALA A 417 -34.68 11.41 23.74
CA ALA A 417 -35.35 11.72 22.48
C ALA A 417 -35.56 13.23 22.27
N ASP A 418 -35.60 14.00 23.37
CA ASP A 418 -35.76 15.45 23.34
C ASP A 418 -34.61 16.15 22.63
N ARG A 419 -34.92 17.34 22.10
CA ARG A 419 -33.88 18.23 21.57
C ARG A 419 -33.11 18.87 22.71
N ILE A 420 -31.79 18.93 22.56
CA ILE A 420 -30.87 19.38 23.61
C ILE A 420 -30.18 20.70 23.26
N ASP A 421 -29.85 21.44 24.31
CA ASP A 421 -28.95 22.59 24.32
C ASP A 421 -27.70 22.18 25.12
N ILE A 422 -26.52 22.21 24.49
CA ILE A 422 -25.27 21.81 25.14
C ILE A 422 -24.09 22.62 24.64
N THR A 423 -23.21 22.98 25.57
CA THR A 423 -21.95 23.65 25.31
C THR A 423 -20.80 22.78 25.80
N ILE A 424 -19.82 22.57 24.93
CA ILE A 424 -18.56 21.89 25.23
C ILE A 424 -17.45 22.93 25.12
N ASN A 425 -16.78 23.22 26.23
CA ASN A 425 -15.65 24.14 26.28
C ASN A 425 -14.35 23.35 26.53
N ALA A 426 -13.90 22.62 25.51
CA ALA A 426 -12.73 21.77 25.59
C ALA A 426 -11.98 21.74 24.25
N GLU A 427 -10.67 21.52 24.33
CA GLU A 427 -9.89 21.19 23.14
C GLU A 427 -10.44 19.92 22.51
N MET A 428 -11.01 20.03 21.31
CA MET A 428 -11.76 18.93 20.69
C MET A 428 -10.89 17.72 20.32
N LYS A 429 -9.57 17.81 20.47
CA LYS A 429 -8.62 16.68 20.33
C LYS A 429 -8.26 16.01 21.64
N ASP A 430 -8.50 16.67 22.76
CA ASP A 430 -8.25 16.13 24.07
C ASP A 430 -9.49 15.35 24.50
N MET A 431 -9.42 14.04 24.29
CA MET A 431 -10.49 13.09 24.62
C MET A 431 -10.91 13.21 26.09
N GLU A 432 -9.97 13.42 27.01
CA GLU A 432 -10.24 13.50 28.45
C GLU A 432 -10.87 14.85 28.81
N ALA A 433 -10.43 15.94 28.18
CA ALA A 433 -11.07 17.25 28.37
C ALA A 433 -12.53 17.24 27.86
N VAL A 434 -12.78 16.67 26.69
CA VAL A 434 -14.14 16.53 26.14
C VAL A 434 -14.99 15.64 27.05
N LYS A 435 -14.45 14.52 27.54
CA LYS A 435 -15.14 13.64 28.49
C LYS A 435 -15.52 14.37 29.78
N LYS A 436 -14.63 15.21 30.31
CA LYS A 436 -14.91 16.03 31.50
C LYS A 436 -16.05 17.04 31.26
N GLU A 437 -16.11 17.68 30.09
CA GLU A 437 -17.21 18.57 29.74
C GLU A 437 -18.54 17.83 29.56
N LEU A 438 -18.53 16.62 28.98
CA LEU A 438 -19.72 15.76 28.93
C LEU A 438 -20.25 15.48 30.34
N GLN A 439 -19.35 15.13 31.27
CA GLN A 439 -19.70 14.81 32.66
C GLN A 439 -20.32 15.98 33.42
N LYS A 440 -19.83 17.22 33.18
CA LYS A 440 -20.46 18.43 33.74
C LYS A 440 -21.93 18.57 33.31
N ASN A 441 -22.20 18.26 32.03
CA ASN A 441 -23.52 18.28 31.43
C ASN A 441 -24.37 17.04 31.75
N GLY A 442 -23.89 16.13 32.61
CA GLY A 442 -24.63 14.91 32.99
C GLY A 442 -24.55 13.78 31.96
N LEU A 443 -23.72 13.91 30.92
CA LEU A 443 -23.43 12.85 29.96
C LEU A 443 -22.11 12.16 30.31
N ASP A 444 -21.89 10.94 29.85
CA ASP A 444 -20.58 10.28 29.98
C ASP A 444 -20.30 9.40 28.78
N ILE A 445 -19.01 9.13 28.53
CA ILE A 445 -18.58 8.13 27.57
C ILE A 445 -17.95 6.98 28.34
N VAL A 446 -18.62 5.84 28.27
CA VAL A 446 -18.18 4.60 28.91
C VAL A 446 -17.82 3.56 27.86
N VAL A 447 -16.89 2.67 28.20
CA VAL A 447 -16.56 1.54 27.35
C VAL A 447 -17.61 0.45 27.57
N GLY A 448 -18.12 -0.11 26.47
CA GLY A 448 -18.96 -1.29 26.49
C GLY A 448 -18.53 -2.28 25.40
N GLU A 449 -19.34 -3.31 25.19
CA GLU A 449 -19.11 -4.31 24.15
C GLU A 449 -20.41 -4.55 23.37
N ARG A 450 -20.27 -4.84 22.08
CA ARG A 450 -21.38 -5.27 21.21
C ARG A 450 -20.87 -6.28 20.19
N GLU A 451 -21.76 -7.15 19.72
CA GLU A 451 -21.43 -8.07 18.63
C GLU A 451 -21.33 -7.34 17.29
N PHE A 452 -20.28 -7.64 16.54
CA PHE A 452 -20.09 -7.17 15.17
C PHE A 452 -19.62 -8.33 14.30
N LYS A 453 -19.88 -8.22 12.99
CA LYS A 453 -19.04 -8.93 12.01
C LYS A 453 -17.67 -8.27 11.99
N VAL A 454 -16.61 -9.07 12.08
CA VAL A 454 -15.23 -8.59 12.18
C VAL A 454 -14.38 -9.38 11.22
N LEU A 455 -13.50 -8.69 10.50
CA LEU A 455 -12.47 -9.36 9.74
C LEU A 455 -11.39 -9.86 10.71
N VAL A 456 -11.12 -11.14 10.73
CA VAL A 456 -10.06 -11.74 11.54
C VAL A 456 -8.96 -12.20 10.60
N ILE A 457 -7.76 -11.64 10.80
CA ILE A 457 -6.57 -11.93 10.00
C ILE A 457 -5.65 -12.81 10.83
N ARG A 458 -5.26 -13.95 10.27
CA ARG A 458 -4.42 -14.95 10.92
C ARG A 458 -3.18 -15.22 10.10
N ASP A 459 -2.12 -15.67 10.78
CA ASP A 459 -1.02 -16.31 10.06
C ASP A 459 -1.64 -17.44 9.27
N LYS A 460 -1.41 -17.43 7.96
CA LYS A 460 -1.68 -18.64 7.20
C LYS A 460 -0.80 -19.69 7.86
N LYS A 461 -1.42 -20.72 8.44
CA LYS A 461 -0.67 -21.81 9.06
C LYS A 461 0.45 -22.14 8.09
N PRO A 462 1.73 -22.12 8.52
CA PRO A 462 2.75 -22.67 7.66
C PRO A 462 2.18 -24.01 7.23
N THR A 463 2.09 -24.22 5.93
CA THR A 463 2.18 -25.58 5.44
C THR A 463 3.55 -26.04 5.90
N HIS A 464 3.64 -26.45 7.18
CA HIS A 464 4.57 -27.45 7.61
C HIS A 464 4.25 -28.59 6.66
N ILE A 465 5.11 -28.72 5.67
CA ILE A 465 5.35 -29.99 5.04
C ILE A 465 6.02 -30.82 6.14
N GLU A 466 5.24 -31.25 7.14
CA GLU A 466 5.35 -32.64 7.52
C GLU A 466 5.02 -33.38 6.24
N PHE A 467 5.91 -34.28 5.83
CA PHE A 467 5.71 -35.20 4.72
C PHE A 467 4.48 -36.06 5.01
N SER A 468 3.29 -35.49 4.81
CA SER A 468 2.03 -36.20 4.68
C SER A 468 1.82 -36.36 3.18
N THR A 469 1.85 -37.63 2.78
CA THR A 469 1.93 -38.16 1.42
C THR A 469 0.66 -37.93 0.58
N ASP A 470 0.13 -36.72 0.49
CA ASP A 470 -1.10 -36.49 -0.27
C ASP A 470 -1.13 -35.11 -0.95
N ASN A 471 -0.43 -35.02 -2.09
CA ASN A 471 -0.26 -33.79 -2.88
C ASN A 471 -1.06 -33.77 -4.19
N SER A 472 -2.13 -34.57 -4.33
CA SER A 472 -3.03 -34.53 -5.50
C SER A 472 -4.03 -33.35 -5.48
N LEU A 473 -4.07 -32.56 -4.41
CA LEU A 473 -5.19 -31.68 -4.06
C LEU A 473 -5.22 -30.31 -4.77
N ARG A 474 -4.11 -29.78 -5.32
CA ARG A 474 -4.05 -28.36 -5.73
C ARG A 474 -4.53 -28.01 -7.14
N GLU A 475 -4.47 -28.91 -8.14
CA GLU A 475 -5.12 -28.63 -9.46
C GLU A 475 -6.63 -28.94 -9.46
N LEU A 476 -7.12 -29.63 -8.43
CA LEU A 476 -8.55 -29.81 -8.20
C LEU A 476 -9.25 -28.56 -7.70
N MET A 477 -8.49 -27.52 -7.32
CA MET A 477 -9.02 -26.29 -6.72
C MET A 477 -9.54 -25.27 -7.75
N SER A 478 -9.54 -25.59 -9.06
CA SER A 478 -10.33 -24.87 -10.06
C SER A 478 -11.76 -25.42 -10.20
N LEU A 479 -12.01 -26.61 -9.65
CA LEU A 479 -13.34 -27.17 -9.45
C LEU A 479 -13.83 -26.80 -8.04
N ASN A 480 -15.15 -26.75 -7.85
CA ASN A 480 -15.73 -26.47 -6.54
C ASN A 480 -15.18 -27.47 -5.47
N GLY A 481 -15.20 -27.08 -4.19
CA GLY A 481 -14.60 -27.89 -3.11
C GLY A 481 -15.11 -29.33 -3.00
N ASN A 482 -16.31 -29.63 -3.52
CA ASN A 482 -16.89 -30.98 -3.52
C ASN A 482 -16.27 -31.88 -4.60
N ASP A 483 -16.01 -31.35 -5.80
CA ASP A 483 -15.41 -32.11 -6.90
C ASP A 483 -13.95 -32.52 -6.61
N SER A 484 -13.23 -31.68 -5.87
CA SER A 484 -11.88 -32.01 -5.37
C SER A 484 -11.88 -33.21 -4.44
N LEU A 485 -12.80 -33.27 -3.48
CA LEU A 485 -12.93 -34.40 -2.57
C LEU A 485 -13.25 -35.69 -3.33
N ILE A 486 -14.17 -35.62 -4.30
CA ILE A 486 -14.57 -36.78 -5.11
C ILE A 486 -13.38 -37.33 -5.92
N ILE A 487 -12.60 -36.46 -6.57
CA ILE A 487 -11.47 -36.94 -7.38
C ILE A 487 -10.38 -37.54 -6.49
N ASN A 488 -10.10 -36.97 -5.32
CA ASN A 488 -9.16 -37.59 -4.38
C ASN A 488 -9.64 -38.94 -3.87
N ASP A 489 -10.95 -39.11 -3.63
CA ASP A 489 -11.51 -40.40 -3.26
C ASP A 489 -11.35 -41.43 -4.40
N LEU A 490 -11.59 -41.03 -5.65
CA LEU A 490 -11.37 -41.90 -6.82
C LEU A 490 -9.89 -42.30 -6.98
N ILE A 491 -8.98 -41.36 -6.80
CA ILE A 491 -7.53 -41.60 -6.80
C ILE A 491 -7.16 -42.61 -5.70
N ARG A 492 -7.63 -42.41 -4.46
CA ARG A 492 -7.34 -43.31 -3.33
C ARG A 492 -7.90 -44.71 -3.53
N GLN A 493 -9.06 -44.85 -4.17
CA GLN A 493 -9.66 -46.15 -4.48
C GLN A 493 -8.88 -46.92 -5.56
N ASN A 494 -8.36 -46.22 -6.57
CA ASN A 494 -7.69 -46.85 -7.71
C ASN A 494 -6.15 -46.93 -7.58
N ILE A 495 -5.54 -46.11 -6.72
CA ILE A 495 -4.10 -46.05 -6.45
C ILE A 495 -3.87 -46.41 -4.97
N PRO A 496 -3.80 -47.71 -4.64
CA PRO A 496 -3.66 -48.14 -3.27
C PRO A 496 -2.24 -47.89 -2.75
N LYS A 497 -2.12 -47.64 -1.43
CA LYS A 497 -0.80 -47.54 -0.76
C LYS A 497 0.04 -48.81 -0.91
N LYS A 498 -0.57 -49.97 -1.13
CA LYS A 498 0.06 -51.29 -1.33
C LYS A 498 -0.59 -52.02 -2.52
N GLY A 499 0.23 -52.57 -3.42
CA GLY A 499 -0.24 -53.25 -4.63
C GLY A 499 -0.13 -52.40 -5.91
N ASN A 500 -0.57 -52.97 -7.03
CA ASN A 500 -0.49 -52.35 -8.35
C ASN A 500 -1.68 -51.40 -8.59
N PRO A 501 -1.46 -50.15 -9.02
CA PRO A 501 -2.55 -49.22 -9.32
C PRO A 501 -3.35 -49.63 -10.55
N LYS A 502 -4.65 -49.36 -10.52
CA LYS A 502 -5.57 -49.61 -11.64
C LYS A 502 -5.73 -48.35 -12.48
N TRP A 503 -4.66 -47.97 -13.19
CA TRP A 503 -4.59 -46.69 -13.93
C TRP A 503 -5.70 -46.50 -14.97
N GLU A 504 -6.03 -47.53 -15.75
CA GLU A 504 -7.07 -47.44 -16.79
C GLU A 504 -8.49 -47.35 -16.21
N ASN A 505 -8.73 -47.94 -15.04
CA ASN A 505 -10.00 -47.78 -14.33
C ASN A 505 -10.15 -46.34 -13.82
N LEU A 506 -9.11 -45.80 -13.18
CA LEU A 506 -9.08 -44.40 -12.74
C LEU A 506 -9.31 -43.45 -13.93
N LYS A 507 -8.64 -43.69 -15.04
CA LYS A 507 -8.80 -42.89 -16.26
C LYS A 507 -10.22 -42.97 -16.78
N THR A 508 -10.81 -44.16 -16.86
CA THR A 508 -12.19 -44.35 -17.34
C THR A 508 -13.21 -43.65 -16.44
N GLU A 509 -13.07 -43.75 -15.12
CA GLU A 509 -13.97 -43.11 -14.16
C GLU A 509 -13.85 -41.58 -14.20
N LEU A 510 -12.62 -41.06 -14.28
CA LEU A 510 -12.38 -39.63 -14.44
C LEU A 510 -12.85 -39.13 -15.80
N GLN A 511 -12.68 -39.88 -16.88
CA GLN A 511 -13.11 -39.47 -18.22
C GLN A 511 -14.63 -39.31 -18.31
N LYS A 512 -15.39 -40.15 -17.58
CA LYS A 512 -16.86 -40.07 -17.54
C LYS A 512 -17.37 -38.83 -16.83
N LYS A 513 -16.70 -38.42 -15.75
CA LYS A 513 -17.18 -37.36 -14.85
C LYS A 513 -16.49 -36.01 -15.05
N TYR A 514 -15.20 -36.05 -15.42
CA TYR A 514 -14.34 -34.90 -15.64
C TYR A 514 -13.48 -35.08 -16.92
N PRO A 515 -14.10 -35.24 -18.11
CA PRO A 515 -13.36 -35.52 -19.35
C PRO A 515 -12.17 -34.61 -19.66
N PRO A 516 -12.22 -33.28 -19.41
CA PRO A 516 -11.12 -32.38 -19.78
C PRO A 516 -9.82 -32.57 -18.99
N ILE A 517 -9.89 -33.08 -17.76
CA ILE A 517 -8.74 -33.17 -16.84
C ILE A 517 -8.31 -34.60 -16.54
N ALA A 518 -9.09 -35.59 -16.98
CA ALA A 518 -8.89 -36.99 -16.62
C ALA A 518 -7.49 -37.52 -16.97
N ASP A 519 -7.00 -37.22 -18.18
CA ASP A 519 -5.71 -37.70 -18.66
C ASP A 519 -4.53 -37.05 -17.92
N GLU A 520 -4.64 -35.77 -17.59
CA GLU A 520 -3.64 -35.02 -16.83
C GLU A 520 -3.57 -35.50 -15.38
N VAL A 521 -4.72 -35.64 -14.71
CA VAL A 521 -4.80 -36.13 -13.33
C VAL A 521 -4.19 -37.52 -13.21
N VAL A 522 -4.45 -38.42 -14.17
CA VAL A 522 -3.85 -39.76 -14.20
C VAL A 522 -2.34 -39.68 -14.43
N SER A 523 -1.89 -38.86 -15.39
CA SER A 523 -0.47 -38.72 -15.72
C SER A 523 0.33 -38.18 -14.54
N ARG A 524 -0.16 -37.14 -13.88
CA ARG A 524 0.44 -36.59 -12.65
C ARG A 524 0.45 -37.62 -11.52
N SER A 525 -0.65 -38.35 -11.33
CA SER A 525 -0.75 -39.35 -10.27
C SER A 525 0.25 -40.49 -10.44
N LYS A 526 0.62 -40.84 -11.68
CA LYS A 526 1.70 -41.80 -11.96
C LYS A 526 3.05 -41.29 -11.47
N VAL A 527 3.38 -40.02 -11.74
CA VAL A 527 4.64 -39.40 -11.28
C VAL A 527 4.75 -39.49 -9.75
N GLU A 528 3.72 -39.03 -9.04
CA GLU A 528 3.69 -39.03 -7.58
C GLU A 528 3.74 -40.45 -6.98
N TYR A 529 3.07 -41.42 -7.62
CA TYR A 529 3.15 -42.81 -7.20
C TYR A 529 4.57 -43.37 -7.29
N PHE A 530 5.28 -43.11 -8.39
CA PHE A 530 6.65 -43.60 -8.54
C PHE A 530 7.66 -42.91 -7.62
N ILE A 531 7.48 -41.61 -7.33
CA ILE A 531 8.23 -40.92 -6.27
C ILE A 531 7.99 -41.61 -4.92
N PHE A 532 6.73 -41.83 -4.55
CA PHE A 532 6.37 -42.49 -3.29
C PHE A 532 6.92 -43.92 -3.17
N LYS A 533 7.06 -44.64 -4.29
CA LYS A 533 7.66 -45.98 -4.32
C LYS A 533 9.18 -45.98 -4.43
N ASN A 534 9.82 -44.81 -4.57
CA ASN A 534 11.24 -44.68 -4.91
C ASN A 534 11.61 -45.47 -6.18
N ASP A 535 10.68 -45.60 -7.14
CA ASP A 535 10.90 -46.28 -8.41
C ASP A 535 11.38 -45.25 -9.45
N TRP A 536 12.68 -44.97 -9.39
CA TRP A 536 13.28 -43.87 -10.14
C TRP A 536 13.27 -44.06 -11.65
N SER A 537 13.33 -45.32 -12.13
CA SER A 537 13.29 -45.64 -13.56
C SER A 537 11.92 -45.34 -14.18
N ASN A 538 10.83 -45.71 -13.49
CA ASN A 538 9.49 -45.38 -13.95
C ASN A 538 9.13 -43.92 -13.66
N PHE A 539 9.63 -43.33 -12.57
CA PHE A 539 9.52 -41.89 -12.31
C PHE A 539 10.09 -41.08 -13.47
N GLU A 540 11.31 -41.37 -13.93
CA GLU A 540 11.98 -40.65 -15.03
C GLU A 540 11.09 -40.59 -16.29
N LYS A 541 10.60 -41.75 -16.73
CA LYS A 541 9.71 -41.84 -17.92
C LYS A 541 8.41 -41.07 -17.70
N SER A 542 7.84 -41.19 -16.51
CA SER A 542 6.55 -40.58 -16.17
C SER A 542 6.64 -39.06 -16.09
N VAL A 543 7.71 -38.55 -15.48
CA VAL A 543 7.89 -37.12 -15.26
C VAL A 543 8.20 -36.41 -16.57
N ILE A 544 9.05 -36.99 -17.43
CA ILE A 544 9.32 -36.45 -18.77
C ILE A 544 8.01 -36.39 -19.57
N PHE A 545 7.29 -37.51 -19.69
CA PHE A 545 6.01 -37.54 -20.41
C PHE A 545 5.00 -36.52 -19.89
N TYR A 546 4.84 -36.43 -18.56
CA TYR A 546 3.92 -35.49 -17.94
C TYR A 546 4.34 -34.04 -18.21
N THR A 547 5.62 -33.70 -18.03
CA THR A 547 6.13 -32.34 -18.25
C THR A 547 6.15 -31.93 -19.72
N GLU A 548 6.38 -32.83 -20.67
CA GLU A 548 6.33 -32.51 -22.10
C GLU A 548 4.90 -32.20 -22.54
N LYS A 549 3.94 -33.00 -22.06
CA LYS A 549 2.54 -32.90 -22.47
C LYS A 549 1.77 -31.78 -21.76
N TYR A 550 2.10 -31.50 -20.50
CA TYR A 550 1.35 -30.58 -19.62
C TYR A 550 2.20 -29.44 -19.05
N LYS A 551 3.37 -29.14 -19.64
CA LYS A 551 4.37 -28.18 -19.13
C LYS A 551 3.80 -26.86 -18.59
N LEU A 552 2.79 -26.31 -19.27
CA LEU A 552 2.18 -25.01 -18.95
C LEU A 552 1.27 -25.04 -17.71
N ASN A 553 0.86 -26.22 -17.25
CA ASN A 553 -0.01 -26.41 -16.09
C ASN A 553 0.79 -26.72 -14.81
N ILE A 554 2.10 -27.00 -14.94
CA ILE A 554 2.93 -27.41 -13.80
C ILE A 554 3.53 -26.18 -13.13
N PHE A 555 3.32 -26.07 -11.81
CA PHE A 555 3.89 -24.99 -11.02
C PHE A 555 5.43 -25.01 -11.09
N PRO A 556 6.09 -23.83 -11.22
CA PRO A 556 7.55 -23.75 -11.34
C PRO A 556 8.30 -24.43 -10.19
N GLU A 557 7.80 -24.31 -8.96
CA GLU A 557 8.35 -25.00 -7.79
C GLU A 557 8.33 -26.53 -7.91
N LYS A 558 7.29 -27.10 -8.53
CA LYS A 558 7.21 -28.56 -8.75
C LYS A 558 8.15 -29.01 -9.85
N LEU A 559 8.34 -28.19 -10.89
CA LEU A 559 9.37 -28.42 -11.91
C LEU A 559 10.77 -28.41 -11.30
N LYS A 560 11.06 -27.49 -10.37
CA LYS A 560 12.32 -27.48 -9.62
C LYS A 560 12.51 -28.77 -8.79
N GLU A 561 11.46 -29.24 -8.11
CA GLU A 561 11.51 -30.50 -7.35
C GLU A 561 11.80 -31.70 -8.26
N TYR A 562 11.09 -31.82 -9.39
CA TYR A 562 11.34 -32.87 -10.37
C TYR A 562 12.75 -32.79 -10.96
N ALA A 563 13.21 -31.59 -11.28
CA ALA A 563 14.57 -31.34 -11.77
C ALA A 563 15.63 -31.80 -10.75
N TRP A 564 15.40 -31.53 -9.46
CA TRP A 564 16.27 -32.00 -8.39
C TRP A 564 16.25 -33.52 -8.23
N LEU A 565 15.06 -34.15 -8.28
CA LEU A 565 14.94 -35.61 -8.20
C LEU A 565 15.60 -36.32 -9.39
N LEU A 566 15.46 -35.78 -10.60
CA LEU A 566 16.19 -36.27 -11.77
C LEU A 566 17.69 -36.12 -11.59
N PHE A 567 18.16 -34.97 -11.12
CA PHE A 567 19.58 -34.78 -10.80
C PHE A 567 20.10 -35.83 -9.78
N GLN A 568 19.32 -36.13 -8.74
CA GLN A 568 19.72 -37.06 -7.68
C GLN A 568 19.69 -38.54 -8.12
N HIS A 569 18.74 -38.92 -8.98
CA HIS A 569 18.39 -40.33 -9.18
C HIS A 569 18.45 -40.82 -10.64
N SER A 570 18.68 -39.93 -11.61
CA SER A 570 18.84 -40.28 -13.02
C SER A 570 20.26 -40.01 -13.51
N ASP A 571 20.85 -40.96 -14.21
CA ASP A 571 22.09 -40.77 -14.98
C ASP A 571 21.82 -40.68 -16.50
N ASN A 572 20.54 -40.58 -16.88
CA ASN A 572 20.14 -40.41 -18.27
C ASN A 572 20.35 -38.95 -18.70
N GLU A 573 21.32 -38.73 -19.58
CA GLU A 573 21.70 -37.40 -20.05
C GLU A 573 20.54 -36.63 -20.70
N ASP A 574 19.63 -37.32 -21.39
CA ASP A 574 18.44 -36.71 -22.00
C ASP A 574 17.45 -36.22 -20.93
N ALA A 575 17.29 -36.99 -19.85
CA ALA A 575 16.42 -36.63 -18.72
C ALA A 575 16.98 -35.42 -17.96
N ILE A 576 18.30 -35.38 -17.74
CA ILE A 576 18.98 -34.24 -17.12
C ILE A 576 18.92 -33.00 -18.02
N SER A 577 19.03 -33.20 -19.34
CA SER A 577 18.90 -32.11 -20.32
C SER A 577 17.49 -31.52 -20.33
N GLU A 578 16.45 -32.36 -20.25
CA GLU A 578 15.07 -31.89 -20.11
C GLU A 578 14.86 -31.14 -18.79
N ALA A 579 15.43 -31.61 -17.68
CA ALA A 579 15.41 -30.90 -16.41
C ALA A 579 16.09 -29.52 -16.47
N ASP A 580 17.20 -29.38 -17.20
CA ASP A 580 17.82 -28.06 -17.45
C ASP A 580 16.93 -27.16 -18.31
N ARG A 581 16.17 -27.71 -19.27
CA ARG A 581 15.21 -26.92 -20.05
C ARG A 581 14.11 -26.33 -19.17
N TRP A 582 13.74 -26.97 -18.05
CA TRP A 582 12.76 -26.43 -17.09
C TRP A 582 13.30 -25.26 -16.27
N ARG A 583 14.62 -25.08 -16.22
CA ARG A 583 15.29 -24.03 -15.46
C ARG A 583 14.78 -22.64 -15.75
N ARG A 584 14.56 -22.29 -17.02
CA ARG A 584 14.03 -20.96 -17.37
C ARG A 584 12.67 -20.72 -16.70
N ILE A 585 11.84 -21.74 -16.61
CA ILE A 585 10.49 -21.64 -16.02
C ILE A 585 10.57 -21.38 -14.52
N TYR A 586 11.44 -22.10 -13.79
CA TYR A 586 11.54 -21.93 -12.33
C TYR A 586 12.55 -20.88 -11.86
N LEU A 587 13.35 -20.30 -12.76
CA LEU A 587 14.22 -19.15 -12.48
C LEU A 587 13.62 -17.82 -12.91
N ASP A 588 12.68 -17.81 -13.85
CA ASP A 588 11.92 -16.61 -14.24
C ASP A 588 10.72 -16.36 -13.30
N ASP A 589 10.47 -17.27 -12.36
CA ASP A 589 9.39 -17.14 -11.36
C ASP A 589 9.73 -16.11 -10.28
N GLN A 590 8.77 -15.28 -9.88
CA GLN A 590 9.00 -14.19 -8.90
C GLN A 590 9.33 -14.69 -7.48
N SER A 591 9.14 -15.98 -7.19
CA SER A 591 9.55 -16.66 -5.95
C SER A 591 10.92 -17.33 -6.04
N THR A 592 11.69 -17.11 -7.12
CA THR A 592 13.02 -17.71 -7.32
C THR A 592 13.90 -17.53 -6.09
N THR A 593 14.29 -18.66 -5.50
CA THR A 593 15.12 -18.71 -4.31
C THR A 593 16.57 -19.01 -4.67
N SER A 594 17.49 -18.78 -3.73
CA SER A 594 18.87 -19.25 -3.82
C SER A 594 18.96 -20.78 -4.02
N GLN A 595 17.95 -21.56 -3.62
CA GLN A 595 17.84 -22.99 -3.91
C GLN A 595 17.55 -23.29 -5.38
N SER A 596 16.73 -22.48 -6.05
CA SER A 596 16.45 -22.63 -7.49
C SER A 596 17.74 -22.48 -8.32
N TRP A 597 18.57 -21.51 -7.96
CA TRP A 597 19.90 -21.33 -8.54
C TRP A 597 20.86 -22.48 -8.23
N TYR A 598 20.77 -23.05 -7.02
CA TYR A 598 21.54 -24.23 -6.64
C TYR A 598 21.17 -25.45 -7.50
N VAL A 599 19.89 -25.75 -7.71
CA VAL A 599 19.44 -26.86 -8.58
C VAL A 599 19.93 -26.66 -10.01
N ALA A 600 19.76 -25.46 -10.55
CA ALA A 600 20.22 -25.07 -11.89
C ALA A 600 21.73 -25.26 -12.08
N ALA A 601 22.54 -24.83 -11.11
CA ALA A 601 23.99 -24.96 -11.15
C ALA A 601 24.44 -26.43 -11.14
N ASN A 602 23.76 -27.28 -10.36
CA ASN A 602 24.05 -28.70 -10.25
C ASN A 602 23.69 -29.48 -11.52
N LEU A 603 22.57 -29.14 -12.18
CA LEU A 603 22.19 -29.73 -13.47
C LEU A 603 23.22 -29.42 -14.56
N LEU A 604 23.62 -28.14 -14.70
CA LEU A 604 24.65 -27.74 -15.65
C LEU A 604 25.98 -28.47 -15.41
N TYR A 605 26.36 -28.64 -14.14
CA TYR A 605 27.55 -29.40 -13.79
C TYR A 605 27.42 -30.88 -14.19
N LYS A 606 26.26 -31.52 -13.93
CA LYS A 606 26.00 -32.93 -14.30
C LYS A 606 26.02 -33.15 -15.82
N LEU A 607 25.63 -32.14 -16.60
CA LEU A 607 25.72 -32.10 -18.07
C LEU A 607 27.13 -31.76 -18.60
N GLY A 608 28.12 -31.57 -17.72
CA GLY A 608 29.49 -31.21 -18.13
C GLY A 608 29.63 -29.79 -18.71
N MET A 609 28.60 -28.95 -18.59
CA MET A 609 28.58 -27.58 -19.09
C MET A 609 29.33 -26.64 -18.11
N LEU A 610 30.66 -26.60 -18.23
CA LEU A 610 31.52 -25.76 -17.38
C LEU A 610 31.51 -24.27 -17.80
N MET A 611 31.70 -23.38 -16.81
CA MET A 611 32.06 -21.97 -17.02
C MET A 611 33.41 -21.89 -17.76
N ARG A 612 33.43 -21.56 -19.05
CA ARG A 612 34.65 -21.24 -19.80
C ARG A 612 34.91 -19.73 -19.80
N ASN A 613 35.96 -19.32 -19.06
CA ASN A 613 36.77 -18.10 -19.23
C ASN A 613 36.07 -16.82 -19.73
N ASN A 614 34.97 -16.38 -19.12
CA ASN A 614 34.38 -15.04 -19.32
C ASN A 614 34.20 -14.56 -20.78
N LYS A 615 34.18 -15.46 -21.77
CA LYS A 615 33.88 -15.17 -23.17
C LYS A 615 33.09 -16.31 -23.79
N ILE A 616 32.03 -15.92 -24.49
CA ILE A 616 31.07 -16.77 -25.16
C ILE A 616 31.74 -17.36 -26.41
N SER A 617 31.76 -18.69 -26.53
CA SER A 617 31.59 -19.34 -27.82
C SER A 617 30.80 -20.62 -27.64
N ALA A 618 29.66 -20.69 -28.34
CA ALA A 618 28.94 -21.92 -28.58
C ALA A 618 29.62 -22.63 -29.75
N ASN A 619 29.94 -23.92 -29.59
CA ASN A 619 29.96 -24.82 -30.73
C ASN A 619 28.73 -25.71 -30.57
N VAL A 620 27.64 -25.30 -31.20
CA VAL A 620 26.58 -26.21 -31.65
C VAL A 620 26.23 -25.73 -33.06
N GLU A 621 26.70 -26.47 -34.05
CA GLU A 621 26.27 -26.29 -35.43
C GLU A 621 24.80 -26.70 -35.54
N GLY A 622 23.96 -25.82 -36.10
CA GLY A 622 22.61 -26.16 -36.56
C GLY A 622 21.46 -25.43 -35.87
N GLY A 623 21.03 -24.31 -36.45
CA GLY A 623 19.62 -23.89 -36.48
C GLY A 623 19.09 -23.00 -35.33
N ASP A 624 18.99 -21.70 -35.62
CA ASP A 624 17.97 -20.76 -35.12
C ASP A 624 17.63 -20.71 -33.61
N THR A 625 18.41 -19.94 -32.85
CA THR A 625 18.01 -18.64 -32.24
C THR A 625 19.14 -18.18 -31.33
N VAL A 626 19.72 -17.03 -31.68
CA VAL A 626 20.87 -16.45 -30.97
C VAL A 626 20.53 -16.20 -29.50
N LEU A 627 21.23 -16.94 -28.64
CA LEU A 627 21.40 -16.75 -27.19
C LEU A 627 21.81 -15.31 -26.84
N LYS A 628 20.86 -14.37 -26.78
CA LYS A 628 21.05 -13.04 -26.14
C LYS A 628 20.50 -13.09 -24.72
N GLY A 629 21.31 -13.66 -23.83
CA GLY A 629 21.02 -13.79 -22.41
C GLY A 629 22.07 -14.66 -21.73
N GLY A 630 23.35 -14.35 -21.98
CA GLY A 630 24.46 -15.11 -21.42
C GLY A 630 24.49 -15.04 -19.90
N LEU A 631 24.55 -16.22 -19.28
CA LEU A 631 24.60 -16.55 -17.85
C LEU A 631 25.70 -15.88 -16.99
N ASN A 632 26.41 -14.84 -17.46
CA ASN A 632 27.82 -14.68 -17.08
C ASN A 632 28.19 -13.49 -16.17
N TYR A 633 27.27 -12.71 -15.61
CA TYR A 633 27.65 -11.62 -14.70
C TYR A 633 26.75 -11.45 -13.48
N MET A 634 25.44 -11.67 -13.63
CA MET A 634 24.47 -11.47 -12.55
C MET A 634 24.39 -12.68 -11.60
N ASN A 635 24.67 -13.89 -12.08
CA ASN A 635 24.52 -15.12 -11.29
C ASN A 635 25.65 -15.32 -10.28
N VAL A 636 26.86 -14.86 -10.61
CA VAL A 636 27.99 -14.79 -9.66
C VAL A 636 27.73 -13.68 -8.62
N MET A 637 27.06 -12.60 -9.00
CA MET A 637 26.67 -11.54 -8.07
C MET A 637 25.61 -12.00 -7.08
N VAL A 638 24.60 -12.78 -7.49
CA VAL A 638 23.55 -13.30 -6.58
C VAL A 638 24.12 -14.31 -5.58
N LEU A 639 24.99 -15.21 -6.01
CA LEU A 639 25.69 -16.13 -5.09
C LEU A 639 26.74 -15.41 -4.21
N LYS A 640 27.27 -14.26 -4.65
CA LYS A 640 28.13 -13.36 -3.84
C LYS A 640 27.34 -12.39 -2.95
N ALA A 641 26.05 -12.15 -3.21
CA ALA A 641 25.21 -11.20 -2.49
C ALA A 641 24.67 -11.76 -1.16
N GLU A 642 24.80 -13.06 -0.92
CA GLU A 642 24.65 -13.69 0.39
C GLU A 642 26.02 -14.12 0.96
N PRO A 643 26.93 -13.19 1.30
CA PRO A 643 28.29 -13.51 1.74
C PRO A 643 28.33 -14.33 3.04
N ASN A 644 27.23 -14.35 3.79
CA ASN A 644 27.12 -15.03 5.08
C ASN A 644 26.60 -16.48 4.97
N ASN A 645 26.21 -16.96 3.79
CA ASN A 645 25.69 -18.31 3.63
C ASN A 645 26.82 -19.30 3.30
N LYS A 646 27.24 -20.07 4.32
CA LYS A 646 28.37 -21.00 4.26
C LYS A 646 28.24 -22.06 3.16
N LEU A 647 27.04 -22.62 2.95
CA LEU A 647 26.79 -23.64 1.93
C LEU A 647 27.01 -23.11 0.51
N TYR A 648 26.65 -21.84 0.27
CA TYR A 648 26.80 -21.22 -1.04
C TYR A 648 28.25 -20.80 -1.33
N GLN A 649 28.97 -20.31 -0.33
CA GLN A 649 30.41 -20.06 -0.46
C GLN A 649 31.18 -21.36 -0.72
N GLU A 650 30.83 -22.45 -0.03
CA GLU A 650 31.42 -23.78 -0.27
C GLU A 650 31.06 -24.32 -1.67
N THR A 651 29.83 -24.11 -2.13
CA THR A 651 29.38 -24.49 -3.48
C THR A 651 30.17 -23.74 -4.55
N LEU A 652 30.32 -22.42 -4.43
CA LEU A 652 31.10 -21.60 -5.35
C LEU A 652 32.57 -22.06 -5.41
N VAL A 653 33.21 -22.26 -4.26
CA VAL A 653 34.61 -22.71 -4.18
C VAL A 653 34.79 -24.09 -4.84
N LYS A 654 33.85 -25.01 -4.62
CA LYS A 654 33.88 -26.33 -5.27
C LYS A 654 33.68 -26.24 -6.78
N MET A 655 32.76 -25.38 -7.25
CA MET A 655 32.57 -25.12 -8.69
C MET A 655 33.83 -24.53 -9.33
N GLU A 656 34.51 -23.59 -8.65
CA GLU A 656 35.77 -23.00 -9.11
C GLU A 656 36.90 -24.04 -9.19
N LYS A 657 36.93 -25.00 -8.26
CA LYS A 657 37.89 -26.12 -8.22
C LYS A 657 37.49 -27.33 -9.05
N ARG A 658 36.31 -27.29 -9.70
CA ARG A 658 35.70 -28.41 -10.44
C ARG A 658 35.37 -29.64 -9.60
N GLU A 659 35.17 -29.45 -8.30
CA GLU A 659 34.79 -30.48 -7.35
C GLU A 659 33.25 -30.62 -7.29
N PRO A 660 32.71 -31.82 -7.05
CA PRO A 660 31.27 -32.01 -6.83
C PRO A 660 30.78 -31.19 -5.64
N THR A 661 29.72 -30.40 -5.86
CA THR A 661 29.16 -29.46 -4.86
C THR A 661 28.31 -30.15 -3.80
N TRP A 662 27.83 -31.37 -4.06
CA TRP A 662 27.05 -32.20 -3.15
C TRP A 662 27.92 -33.15 -2.29
N PRO A 663 27.41 -33.66 -1.15
CA PRO A 663 28.12 -34.66 -0.36
C PRO A 663 28.28 -35.95 -1.17
N ILE A 664 29.53 -36.39 -1.38
CA ILE A 664 29.82 -37.72 -1.93
C ILE A 664 29.64 -38.70 -0.76
N SER A 665 28.46 -39.28 -0.61
CA SER A 665 28.29 -40.41 0.30
C SER A 665 29.12 -41.60 -0.19
N SER A 666 29.65 -42.43 0.71
CA SER A 666 30.36 -43.67 0.38
C SER A 666 29.49 -44.71 -0.35
N THR A 667 28.23 -44.38 -0.63
CA THR A 667 27.24 -45.17 -1.38
C THR A 667 26.80 -44.52 -2.69
N SER A 668 27.29 -43.33 -3.04
CA SER A 668 27.00 -42.69 -4.34
C SER A 668 28.15 -42.92 -5.31
N ILE A 669 27.76 -43.48 -6.45
CA ILE A 669 28.53 -44.04 -7.55
C ILE A 669 29.56 -43.04 -8.10
N LYS A 670 30.77 -43.54 -8.41
CA LYS A 670 31.85 -42.76 -9.05
C LYS A 670 31.33 -42.12 -10.34
N PRO A 671 31.72 -40.87 -10.66
CA PRO A 671 31.41 -40.27 -11.95
C PRO A 671 31.88 -41.22 -13.06
N SER A 672 31.00 -41.49 -14.02
CA SER A 672 31.35 -42.23 -15.22
C SER A 672 32.59 -41.57 -15.83
N LYS A 673 33.59 -42.39 -16.16
CA LYS A 673 34.80 -41.94 -16.86
C LYS A 673 34.37 -41.30 -18.17
N ILE A 674 34.22 -39.99 -18.20
CA ILE A 674 34.08 -39.25 -19.46
C ILE A 674 35.41 -39.42 -20.18
N ASN A 675 35.35 -40.19 -21.26
CA ASN A 675 36.48 -40.45 -22.14
C ASN A 675 36.79 -39.15 -22.89
N LEU A 676 37.84 -38.45 -22.47
CA LEU A 676 38.24 -37.12 -22.94
C LEU A 676 38.82 -37.09 -24.37
N ASN A 677 38.65 -38.16 -25.15
CA ASN A 677 39.13 -38.24 -26.52
C ASN A 677 37.99 -38.58 -27.48
N ARG A 678 37.37 -37.54 -28.05
CA ARG A 678 36.85 -37.56 -29.42
C ARG A 678 36.80 -36.13 -29.93
N GLU A 679 37.90 -35.74 -30.56
CA GLU A 679 37.87 -34.79 -31.68
C GLU A 679 37.06 -35.43 -32.81
N LEU A 680 36.02 -34.73 -33.25
CA LEU A 680 35.74 -34.32 -34.63
C LEU A 680 34.44 -33.50 -34.64
#